data_AF-A0A671SIB6-F1
#
_entry.id   AF-A0A671SIB6-F1
#
_cell.length_a   1.000
_cell.length_b   1.000
_cell.length_c   1.000
_cell.angle_alpha   90.00
_cell.angle_beta   90.00
_cell.angle_gamma   90.00
#
_symmetry.space_group_name_H-M   'P 1'
#
loop_
_entity.id
_entity.type
_entity.pdbx_description
1 polymer ?
#
loop_
_entity_poly.entity_id
_entity_poly.type
_entity_poly.pdbx_seq_one_letter_code
_entity_poly.pdbx_strand_id
1 'polypeptide(L)'
;MDFKRRNGGPAMGGASQAKKGKMSTEWEDSPSQFEEELALFDDMEMEAESEEGQAGHDVIPVGDLFSADLNLRWKRPHAPPLQPNSDTLIFQQMDLDYYLGSAVAGMPGQVQGKVPIVRMFGVTDSGNSVCCHVHGFAPYFYVPAPNGFTNAHLAEFQRELNSAVLKDMRSNKDNIAVTVLAVDITKKESMYHYHGNKPHDFLLITMAMPRLIAPAKRLLEQGFKFANFATQSYQAYEANIDFEIRFMVDSDVVGCCWIELPKGKYRLREERSELQTGSKYPGKVSLCQYEVDVAWNDLVSHPAEGEWQRIAPLRVLSFDIECAGRKGVFPEPEIDPVIQIASMVQRQGEKEPFIRTVFTLQSCASIVGSQILCFTQEKLLLQSWAEFVRTVDPDIITGYNIQNFDLPYLLNRAATLKVNLFPYLGRVWGSKSVLKDSSFQSKQMGRRENKTVNMEGRVQFDLLQVLLRDYKLRSYTLNAVSFHFLQEQKEDVQHSIITDLQNGNEQTRRRLAVYCLKDAYLPLRLLQKLMCIINYMEMARVTGVPLTYLLSRGQQIKVVSQLLRQAMKQDLVMPVVRTEGGEDYTGATVIEPEKGYYSVPIATLDFSSLYPSIMMAHNLCYTTLLQKSQVEKLGLSPEDFIKTPTGDLFVKSSMRKGLLPEILENLLSARKRAKAELKKETDPFKKQVLDGRQLALKISANSVYGFTGAQVGKLPCLEISQSVTGFGRQMIEQTKQHVESKYTISNGYQADAKVIYGDTDSVMVKLGVATVQEAMNLGKEAADWVSSYFVPPIKLEFEKVYYPYLLINKKRYAGLYFSSNAEHHDKMDCKGIETVRRDNCPLVANLINTCLQNILIDRDPDGAVAHAKEVISDLLCNRIDISQLVITKELTRTAQEYAGKQAHVELAERCVWFYYLNCEFTHSTIWSSSCPNLYCASLNPYWARAKLRVCC
;
A
#
# COMPACT_ATOMS: atom_id res chain seq x y z
N MET A 1 -57.51 45.38 25.75
CA MET A 1 -58.27 44.25 25.19
C MET A 1 -57.31 43.08 25.07
N ASP A 2 -57.51 42.10 25.96
CA ASP A 2 -57.22 40.66 25.92
C ASP A 2 -55.79 40.19 25.51
N PHE A 3 -54.85 39.85 26.42
CA PHE A 3 -54.73 38.68 27.34
C PHE A 3 -54.90 37.32 26.64
N LYS A 4 -54.06 36.26 26.80
CA LYS A 4 -53.18 35.78 27.90
C LYS A 4 -52.31 34.63 27.34
N ARG A 5 -50.96 34.65 27.44
CA ARG A 5 -50.09 33.86 28.37
C ARG A 5 -50.37 32.35 28.51
N ARG A 6 -49.38 31.46 28.23
CA ARG A 6 -48.43 30.82 29.19
C ARG A 6 -47.67 29.55 28.67
N ASN A 7 -46.39 29.49 29.03
CA ASN A 7 -45.46 28.40 29.39
C ASN A 7 -45.77 26.90 29.16
N GLY A 8 -44.71 26.15 28.77
CA GLY A 8 -44.51 24.72 29.09
C GLY A 8 -43.05 24.28 28.85
N GLY A 9 -42.40 23.72 29.88
CA GLY A 9 -41.03 23.18 29.85
C GLY A 9 -40.92 21.74 29.31
N PRO A 10 -39.73 21.09 29.38
CA PRO A 10 -39.39 19.91 28.59
C PRO A 10 -39.77 18.58 29.29
N ALA A 11 -40.22 17.59 28.51
CA ALA A 11 -40.51 16.25 28.98
C ALA A 11 -39.69 15.20 28.20
N MET A 12 -39.23 14.21 28.96
CA MET A 12 -38.23 13.18 28.65
C MET A 12 -38.56 12.27 27.46
N GLY A 13 -37.50 11.83 26.78
CA GLY A 13 -37.53 10.82 25.73
C GLY A 13 -37.84 9.42 26.26
N GLY A 14 -38.80 8.76 25.60
CA GLY A 14 -39.10 7.34 25.75
C GLY A 14 -38.42 6.52 24.66
N ALA A 15 -37.83 5.39 25.06
CA ALA A 15 -37.16 4.40 24.22
C ALA A 15 -38.07 3.87 23.09
N SER A 16 -37.56 3.83 21.86
CA SER A 16 -38.25 3.20 20.73
C SER A 16 -38.12 1.68 20.82
N GLN A 17 -39.24 1.01 21.08
CA GLN A 17 -39.36 -0.45 20.98
C GLN A 17 -39.09 -0.92 19.55
N ALA A 18 -38.12 -1.82 19.41
CA ALA A 18 -37.90 -2.58 18.20
C ALA A 18 -39.13 -3.46 17.90
N LYS A 19 -39.79 -3.21 16.76
CA LYS A 19 -40.86 -4.07 16.24
C LYS A 19 -40.26 -5.43 15.86
N LYS A 20 -40.67 -6.47 16.59
CA LYS A 20 -40.57 -7.87 16.13
C LYS A 20 -41.49 -8.06 14.93
N GLY A 21 -40.93 -8.17 13.74
CA GLY A 21 -41.64 -8.61 12.54
C GLY A 21 -41.92 -10.11 12.60
N LYS A 22 -43.20 -10.49 12.43
CA LYS A 22 -43.65 -11.87 12.23
C LYS A 22 -43.14 -12.38 10.88
N MET A 23 -42.54 -13.57 10.85
CA MET A 23 -42.28 -14.29 9.59
C MET A 23 -43.61 -14.67 8.93
N SER A 24 -43.95 -14.02 7.83
CA SER A 24 -44.89 -14.55 6.84
C SER A 24 -44.10 -14.98 5.60
N THR A 25 -44.22 -16.26 5.27
CA THR A 25 -43.73 -16.88 4.04
C THR A 25 -44.63 -16.48 2.88
N GLU A 26 -44.34 -15.34 2.26
CA GLU A 26 -44.79 -14.94 0.93
C GLU A 26 -43.72 -13.97 0.40
N TRP A 27 -43.06 -14.33 -0.71
CA TRP A 27 -41.96 -13.55 -1.28
C TRP A 27 -42.56 -12.34 -1.99
N GLU A 28 -42.48 -11.15 -1.38
CA GLU A 28 -42.85 -9.91 -2.07
C GLU A 28 -41.80 -9.58 -3.14
N ASP A 29 -42.27 -9.47 -4.39
CA ASP A 29 -41.55 -9.16 -5.63
C ASP A 29 -41.15 -7.66 -5.72
N SER A 30 -40.76 -7.05 -4.59
CA SER A 30 -40.32 -5.66 -4.55
C SER A 30 -38.84 -5.53 -4.97
N PRO A 31 -38.45 -4.53 -5.78
CA PRO A 31 -37.06 -4.32 -6.17
C PRO A 31 -36.14 -4.20 -4.95
N SER A 32 -34.96 -4.80 -5.01
CA SER A 32 -33.93 -4.55 -3.99
C SER A 32 -33.45 -3.10 -4.04
N GLN A 33 -32.96 -2.56 -2.93
CA GLN A 33 -32.37 -1.20 -2.90
C GLN A 33 -31.26 -1.00 -3.95
N PHE A 34 -30.54 -2.06 -4.30
CA PHE A 34 -29.51 -1.99 -5.33
C PHE A 34 -30.10 -1.95 -6.75
N GLU A 35 -31.22 -2.62 -7.00
CA GLU A 35 -31.94 -2.49 -8.28
C GLU A 35 -32.54 -1.10 -8.46
N GLU A 36 -33.02 -0.48 -7.38
CA GLU A 36 -33.43 0.94 -7.39
C GLU A 36 -32.24 1.86 -7.72
N GLU A 37 -31.06 1.60 -7.14
CA GLU A 37 -29.82 2.33 -7.44
C GLU A 37 -29.43 2.18 -8.93
N LEU A 38 -29.50 0.97 -9.48
CA LEU A 38 -29.24 0.72 -10.90
C LEU A 38 -30.24 1.44 -11.82
N ALA A 39 -31.52 1.50 -11.45
CA ALA A 39 -32.54 2.23 -12.20
C ALA A 39 -32.30 3.74 -12.18
N LEU A 40 -31.87 4.30 -11.04
CA LEU A 40 -31.51 5.72 -10.95
C LEU A 40 -30.32 6.08 -11.84
N PHE A 41 -29.33 5.20 -11.96
CA PHE A 41 -28.21 5.41 -12.88
C PHE A 41 -28.68 5.44 -14.33
N ASP A 42 -29.63 4.57 -14.65
CA ASP A 42 -30.25 4.49 -15.98
C ASP A 42 -30.99 5.78 -16.33
N ASP A 43 -31.81 6.28 -15.40
CA ASP A 43 -32.53 7.54 -15.55
C ASP A 43 -31.57 8.73 -15.77
N MET A 44 -30.48 8.79 -14.99
CA MET A 44 -29.44 9.82 -15.13
C MET A 44 -28.71 9.75 -16.47
N GLU A 45 -28.45 8.55 -16.99
CA GLU A 45 -27.83 8.35 -18.31
C GLU A 45 -28.78 8.74 -19.44
N MET A 46 -30.06 8.37 -19.36
CA MET A 46 -31.07 8.80 -20.32
C MET A 46 -31.21 10.33 -20.38
N GLU A 47 -31.07 11.03 -19.25
CA GLU A 47 -31.04 12.50 -19.20
C GLU A 47 -29.76 13.08 -19.85
N ALA A 48 -28.62 12.43 -19.70
CA ALA A 48 -27.34 12.85 -20.27
C ALA A 48 -27.18 12.53 -21.77
N GLU A 49 -27.87 11.50 -22.27
CA GLU A 49 -27.72 10.92 -23.63
C GLU A 49 -28.63 11.54 -24.70
N SER A 50 -29.25 12.69 -24.42
CA SER A 50 -30.01 13.44 -25.44
C SER A 50 -29.18 13.94 -26.64
N GLU A 51 -27.85 13.72 -26.66
CA GLU A 51 -26.95 14.06 -27.77
C GLU A 51 -26.10 12.91 -28.36
N GLU A 52 -26.08 11.68 -27.80
CA GLU A 52 -25.32 10.54 -28.36
C GLU A 52 -26.08 9.20 -28.25
N GLY A 53 -26.71 8.77 -29.35
CA GLY A 53 -27.15 7.41 -29.69
C GLY A 53 -27.57 6.43 -28.56
N GLN A 54 -28.86 6.09 -28.53
CA GLN A 54 -29.47 5.05 -27.67
C GLN A 54 -28.72 3.71 -27.71
N ALA A 55 -28.27 3.20 -26.56
CA ALA A 55 -27.93 1.78 -26.38
C ALA A 55 -29.11 1.11 -25.66
N GLY A 56 -29.76 0.15 -26.31
CA GLY A 56 -30.92 -0.56 -25.74
C GLY A 56 -30.57 -1.45 -24.56
N HIS A 57 -31.50 -1.57 -23.60
CA HIS A 57 -31.46 -2.49 -22.44
C HIS A 57 -31.68 -3.96 -22.85
N ASP A 58 -30.96 -4.40 -23.87
CA ASP A 58 -31.24 -5.68 -24.51
C ASP A 58 -30.47 -6.82 -23.83
N VAL A 59 -31.21 -7.88 -23.48
CA VAL A 59 -30.61 -9.20 -23.26
C VAL A 59 -30.12 -9.68 -24.63
N ILE A 60 -28.82 -9.81 -24.80
CA ILE A 60 -28.24 -10.24 -26.08
C ILE A 60 -28.00 -11.76 -26.01
N PRO A 61 -28.78 -12.59 -26.73
CA PRO A 61 -28.49 -14.01 -26.84
C PRO A 61 -27.31 -14.20 -27.80
N VAL A 62 -26.12 -14.50 -27.27
CA VAL A 62 -24.92 -14.65 -28.10
C VAL A 62 -24.75 -16.12 -28.51
N GLY A 63 -25.02 -16.39 -29.79
CA GLY A 63 -24.91 -17.71 -30.42
C GLY A 63 -23.62 -17.96 -31.22
N ASP A 64 -22.82 -16.93 -31.50
CA ASP A 64 -21.50 -17.00 -32.14
C ASP A 64 -20.64 -15.81 -31.67
N LEU A 65 -19.30 -15.92 -31.76
CA LEU A 65 -18.33 -14.97 -31.19
C LEU A 65 -18.70 -13.50 -31.44
N PHE A 66 -18.61 -12.70 -30.37
CA PHE A 66 -18.68 -11.24 -30.36
C PHE A 66 -17.97 -10.63 -31.57
N SER A 67 -18.60 -9.67 -32.27
CA SER A 67 -17.85 -8.66 -33.02
C SER A 67 -17.67 -7.45 -32.12
N ALA A 68 -16.45 -6.93 -32.02
CA ALA A 68 -16.12 -5.73 -31.23
C ALA A 68 -16.89 -4.46 -31.67
N ASP A 69 -17.75 -4.55 -32.68
CA ASP A 69 -18.58 -3.46 -33.20
C ASP A 69 -19.99 -3.41 -32.59
N LEU A 70 -20.32 -4.33 -31.67
CA LEU A 70 -21.64 -4.41 -31.02
C LEU A 70 -21.91 -3.32 -29.97
N ASN A 71 -20.88 -2.75 -29.31
CA ASN A 71 -21.09 -1.70 -28.31
C ASN A 71 -19.98 -0.64 -28.34
N LEU A 72 -20.27 0.50 -28.98
CA LEU A 72 -19.35 1.63 -29.11
C LEU A 72 -18.92 2.22 -27.75
N ARG A 73 -19.73 2.07 -26.69
CA ARG A 73 -19.42 2.61 -25.35
C ARG A 73 -18.22 1.93 -24.69
N TRP A 74 -17.92 0.68 -25.06
CA TRP A 74 -16.81 -0.06 -24.47
C TRP A 74 -15.46 0.47 -24.92
N LYS A 75 -15.32 0.85 -26.20
CA LYS A 75 -14.03 1.32 -26.75
C LYS A 75 -13.62 2.65 -26.10
N ARG A 76 -12.32 2.92 -26.07
CA ARG A 76 -11.83 4.27 -25.73
C ARG A 76 -12.27 5.26 -26.82
N PRO A 77 -12.37 6.57 -26.50
CA PRO A 77 -12.57 7.61 -27.50
C PRO A 77 -11.56 7.47 -28.64
N HIS A 78 -11.96 7.84 -29.87
CA HIS A 78 -11.06 7.76 -31.01
C HIS A 78 -9.82 8.65 -30.80
N ALA A 79 -8.63 8.07 -30.94
CA ALA A 79 -7.36 8.78 -30.82
C ALA A 79 -7.10 9.64 -32.06
N PRO A 80 -6.95 10.97 -31.93
CA PRO A 80 -6.58 11.82 -33.05
C PRO A 80 -5.30 11.34 -33.76
N PRO A 81 -5.16 11.51 -35.09
CA PRO A 81 -3.91 11.21 -35.77
C PRO A 81 -2.75 12.01 -35.17
N LEU A 82 -1.66 11.33 -34.82
CA LEU A 82 -0.48 11.96 -34.23
C LEU A 82 0.60 12.14 -35.29
N GLN A 83 1.08 13.37 -35.47
CA GLN A 83 2.17 13.72 -36.39
C GLN A 83 3.47 13.96 -35.61
N PRO A 84 4.42 13.00 -35.58
CA PRO A 84 5.58 13.07 -34.69
C PRO A 84 6.45 14.31 -34.87
N ASN A 85 6.49 14.91 -36.07
CA ASN A 85 7.32 16.08 -36.36
C ASN A 85 6.71 17.41 -35.88
N SER A 86 5.39 17.48 -35.67
CA SER A 86 4.69 18.71 -35.26
C SER A 86 4.11 18.62 -33.85
N ASP A 87 3.73 17.43 -33.41
CA ASP A 87 2.89 17.25 -32.25
C ASP A 87 3.71 16.79 -31.05
N THR A 88 3.41 17.34 -29.88
CA THR A 88 3.93 16.86 -28.60
C THR A 88 2.94 15.83 -28.02
N LEU A 89 3.43 14.68 -27.57
CA LEU A 89 2.60 13.68 -26.89
C LEU A 89 2.78 13.79 -25.37
N ILE A 90 1.69 14.04 -24.65
CA ILE A 90 1.69 14.16 -23.18
C ILE A 90 0.76 13.11 -22.60
N PHE A 91 1.27 12.32 -21.65
CA PHE A 91 0.49 11.26 -20.99
C PHE A 91 0.94 11.02 -19.57
N GLN A 92 0.03 10.58 -18.71
CA GLN A 92 0.34 10.13 -17.37
C GLN A 92 0.75 8.66 -17.40
N GLN A 93 1.97 8.34 -17.00
CA GLN A 93 2.44 6.97 -16.92
C GLN A 93 1.85 6.27 -15.69
N MET A 94 1.40 5.01 -15.82
CA MET A 94 0.76 4.22 -14.75
C MET A 94 1.54 2.96 -14.41
N ASP A 95 2.11 2.31 -15.41
CA ASP A 95 2.92 1.10 -15.26
C ASP A 95 4.22 1.24 -16.05
N LEU A 96 5.29 0.69 -15.50
CA LEU A 96 6.64 0.76 -16.05
C LEU A 96 7.35 -0.56 -15.83
N ASP A 97 7.79 -1.18 -16.92
CA ASP A 97 8.61 -2.39 -16.92
C ASP A 97 9.77 -2.27 -17.91
N TYR A 98 10.53 -3.35 -18.06
CA TYR A 98 11.50 -3.46 -19.15
C TYR A 98 11.42 -4.84 -19.80
N TYR A 99 11.84 -4.90 -21.06
CA TYR A 99 11.99 -6.15 -21.79
C TYR A 99 13.29 -6.15 -22.60
N LEU A 100 13.71 -7.33 -23.06
CA LEU A 100 14.85 -7.46 -23.96
C LEU A 100 14.37 -7.45 -25.41
N GLY A 101 14.67 -6.39 -26.14
CA GLY A 101 14.29 -6.19 -27.54
C GLY A 101 15.48 -6.02 -28.47
N SER A 102 15.22 -5.82 -29.76
CA SER A 102 16.27 -5.49 -30.74
C SER A 102 16.55 -3.99 -30.75
N ALA A 103 17.79 -3.62 -31.04
CA ALA A 103 18.15 -2.22 -31.24
C ALA A 103 17.34 -1.59 -32.39
N VAL A 104 16.93 -0.35 -32.20
CA VAL A 104 16.10 0.40 -33.15
C VAL A 104 16.97 1.44 -33.86
N ALA A 105 16.90 1.48 -35.20
CA ALA A 105 17.66 2.47 -35.97
C ALA A 105 17.27 3.91 -35.56
N GLY A 106 18.28 4.76 -35.34
CA GLY A 106 18.11 6.14 -34.89
C GLY A 106 17.98 6.31 -33.37
N MET A 107 17.88 5.22 -32.60
CA MET A 107 17.83 5.27 -31.14
C MET A 107 19.24 5.06 -30.52
N PRO A 108 19.54 5.66 -29.36
CA PRO A 108 20.84 5.51 -28.70
C PRO A 108 21.05 4.11 -28.11
N GLY A 109 22.30 3.82 -27.74
CA GLY A 109 22.69 2.58 -27.07
C GLY A 109 23.35 1.55 -27.99
N GLN A 110 23.45 0.32 -27.50
CA GLN A 110 24.10 -0.78 -28.22
C GLN A 110 23.28 -1.19 -29.46
N VAL A 111 23.96 -1.35 -30.60
CA VAL A 111 23.32 -1.67 -31.89
C VAL A 111 23.30 -3.18 -32.22
N GLN A 112 24.04 -4.00 -31.46
CA GLN A 112 24.18 -5.43 -31.70
C GLN A 112 23.53 -6.26 -30.62
N GLY A 113 22.81 -7.33 -31.01
CA GLY A 113 22.16 -8.25 -30.08
C GLY A 113 20.90 -7.67 -29.44
N LYS A 114 20.43 -8.33 -28.37
CA LYS A 114 19.30 -7.83 -27.58
C LYS A 114 19.75 -6.76 -26.60
N VAL A 115 18.93 -5.74 -26.44
CA VAL A 115 19.13 -4.62 -25.52
C VAL A 115 17.94 -4.48 -24.57
N PRO A 116 18.17 -4.01 -23.32
CA PRO A 116 17.08 -3.65 -22.42
C PRO A 116 16.36 -2.40 -22.95
N ILE A 117 15.05 -2.47 -23.07
CA ILE A 117 14.16 -1.37 -23.46
C ILE A 117 13.18 -1.17 -22.32
N VAL A 118 13.12 0.04 -21.78
CA VAL A 118 12.11 0.41 -20.77
C VAL A 118 10.81 0.67 -21.49
N ARG A 119 9.70 0.22 -20.93
CA ARG A 119 8.39 0.40 -21.53
C ARG A 119 7.43 0.99 -20.51
N MET A 120 6.81 2.09 -20.88
CA MET A 120 5.85 2.82 -20.07
C MET A 120 4.47 2.71 -20.69
N PHE A 121 3.48 2.42 -19.85
CA PHE A 121 2.07 2.45 -20.24
C PHE A 121 1.38 3.60 -19.52
N GLY A 122 0.47 4.28 -20.20
CA GLY A 122 -0.24 5.39 -19.59
C GLY A 122 -1.39 5.93 -20.44
N VAL A 123 -1.91 7.09 -20.02
CA VAL A 123 -3.13 7.68 -20.57
C VAL A 123 -2.97 9.17 -20.78
N THR A 124 -3.40 9.70 -21.93
CA THR A 124 -3.42 11.15 -22.21
C THR A 124 -4.55 11.85 -21.43
N ASP A 125 -4.54 13.18 -21.34
CA ASP A 125 -5.66 13.96 -20.77
C ASP A 125 -7.01 13.63 -21.46
N SER A 126 -7.02 13.32 -22.76
CA SER A 126 -8.22 12.92 -23.51
C SER A 126 -8.63 11.45 -23.36
N GLY A 127 -7.98 10.68 -22.48
CA GLY A 127 -8.33 9.28 -22.22
C GLY A 127 -7.80 8.25 -23.23
N ASN A 128 -6.84 8.61 -24.08
CA ASN A 128 -6.22 7.69 -25.04
C ASN A 128 -5.08 6.88 -24.41
N SER A 129 -5.01 5.58 -24.69
CA SER A 129 -3.94 4.71 -24.15
C SER A 129 -2.63 4.82 -24.95
N VAL A 130 -1.52 4.84 -24.23
CA VAL A 130 -0.16 5.03 -24.77
C VAL A 130 0.74 3.88 -24.30
N CYS A 131 1.50 3.32 -25.25
CA CYS A 131 2.66 2.46 -24.99
C CYS A 131 3.92 3.17 -25.51
N CYS A 132 4.81 3.56 -24.60
CA CYS A 132 6.04 4.28 -24.93
C CYS A 132 7.25 3.37 -24.67
N HIS A 133 8.02 3.08 -25.73
CA HIS A 133 9.27 2.33 -25.68
C HIS A 133 10.44 3.29 -25.59
N VAL A 134 11.19 3.20 -24.49
CA VAL A 134 12.29 4.10 -24.14
C VAL A 134 13.62 3.38 -24.35
N HIS A 135 14.44 3.91 -25.26
CA HIS A 135 15.64 3.23 -25.77
C HIS A 135 16.94 3.85 -25.27
N GLY A 136 17.98 3.01 -25.21
CA GLY A 136 19.36 3.42 -25.00
C GLY A 136 19.81 3.64 -23.56
N PHE A 137 18.96 3.25 -22.59
CA PHE A 137 19.35 3.23 -21.19
C PHE A 137 20.04 1.91 -20.85
N ALA A 138 21.28 1.97 -20.35
CA ALA A 138 22.08 0.79 -20.01
C ALA A 138 22.29 0.67 -18.50
N PRO A 139 22.23 -0.56 -17.93
CA PRO A 139 22.46 -0.79 -16.51
C PRO A 139 23.93 -0.58 -16.15
N TYR A 140 24.20 -0.07 -14.95
CA TYR A 140 25.56 0.16 -14.46
C TYR A 140 25.68 0.07 -12.95
N PHE A 141 26.92 0.01 -12.47
CA PHE A 141 27.29 0.09 -11.07
C PHE A 141 28.69 0.69 -10.91
N TYR A 142 29.11 0.97 -9.68
CA TYR A 142 30.41 1.59 -9.41
C TYR A 142 31.33 0.70 -8.57
N VAL A 143 32.64 0.87 -8.75
CA VAL A 143 33.69 0.38 -7.85
C VAL A 143 34.76 1.45 -7.65
N PRO A 144 35.48 1.50 -6.52
CA PRO A 144 36.61 2.42 -6.35
C PRO A 144 37.70 2.14 -7.39
N ALA A 145 38.28 3.19 -7.97
CA ALA A 145 39.45 3.05 -8.84
C ALA A 145 40.69 2.70 -7.98
N PRO A 146 41.52 1.74 -8.40
CA PRO A 146 42.71 1.39 -7.64
C PRO A 146 43.78 2.48 -7.74
N ASN A 147 44.67 2.55 -6.74
CA ASN A 147 45.73 3.55 -6.71
C ASN A 147 46.61 3.47 -7.98
N GLY A 148 46.77 4.60 -8.68
CA GLY A 148 47.53 4.67 -9.93
C GLY A 148 46.74 4.25 -11.18
N PHE A 149 45.43 4.00 -11.07
CA PHE A 149 44.57 3.79 -12.22
C PHE A 149 44.43 5.08 -13.06
N THR A 150 44.44 4.95 -14.38
CA THR A 150 44.38 6.07 -15.32
C THR A 150 43.60 5.66 -16.58
N ASN A 151 43.31 6.61 -17.45
CA ASN A 151 42.60 6.35 -18.72
C ASN A 151 43.29 5.30 -19.61
N ALA A 152 44.60 5.11 -19.49
CA ALA A 152 45.34 4.10 -20.24
C ALA A 152 44.94 2.65 -19.88
N HIS A 153 44.38 2.45 -18.68
CA HIS A 153 44.01 1.12 -18.17
C HIS A 153 42.55 0.74 -18.45
N LEU A 154 41.70 1.68 -18.88
CA LEU A 154 40.26 1.46 -19.07
C LEU A 154 39.95 0.35 -20.07
N ALA A 155 40.60 0.39 -21.24
CA ALA A 155 40.37 -0.58 -22.30
C ALA A 155 40.74 -2.01 -21.86
N GLU A 156 41.84 -2.16 -21.14
CA GLU A 156 42.26 -3.47 -20.63
C GLU A 156 41.33 -3.97 -19.52
N PHE A 157 40.96 -3.12 -18.55
CA PHE A 157 40.00 -3.47 -17.51
C PHE A 157 38.66 -3.93 -18.12
N GLN A 158 38.12 -3.17 -19.07
CA GLN A 158 36.89 -3.52 -19.78
C GLN A 158 37.01 -4.87 -20.47
N ARG A 159 38.10 -5.12 -21.21
CA ARG A 159 38.32 -6.37 -21.95
C ARG A 159 38.41 -7.56 -21.01
N GLU A 160 39.18 -7.46 -19.94
CA GLU A 160 39.36 -8.56 -18.98
C GLU A 160 38.06 -8.85 -18.21
N LEU A 161 37.33 -7.81 -17.78
CA LEU A 161 36.04 -8.01 -17.11
C LEU A 161 35.00 -8.62 -18.05
N ASN A 162 34.96 -8.16 -19.31
CA ASN A 162 34.09 -8.73 -20.34
C ASN A 162 34.38 -10.22 -20.56
N SER A 163 35.66 -10.59 -20.67
CA SER A 163 36.10 -11.98 -20.81
C SER A 163 35.73 -12.83 -19.59
N ALA A 164 35.94 -12.31 -18.39
CA ALA A 164 35.62 -13.01 -17.14
C ALA A 164 34.11 -13.28 -17.00
N VAL A 165 33.27 -12.27 -17.27
CA VAL A 165 31.80 -12.41 -17.19
C VAL A 165 31.30 -13.39 -18.24
N LEU A 166 31.80 -13.32 -19.48
CA LEU A 166 31.44 -14.28 -20.54
C LEU A 166 31.80 -15.73 -20.17
N LYS A 167 32.96 -15.95 -19.55
CA LYS A 167 33.38 -17.29 -19.10
C LYS A 167 32.56 -17.82 -17.93
N ASP A 168 32.05 -16.93 -17.07
CA ASP A 168 31.20 -17.29 -15.93
C ASP A 168 29.76 -17.68 -16.35
N MET A 169 29.33 -17.26 -17.55
CA MET A 169 28.00 -17.58 -18.06
C MET A 169 27.84 -19.08 -18.32
N ARG A 170 26.98 -19.74 -17.52
CA ARG A 170 26.60 -21.14 -17.73
C ARG A 170 25.81 -21.39 -19.02
N SER A 171 25.14 -20.38 -19.55
CA SER A 171 24.32 -20.46 -20.76
C SER A 171 24.21 -19.09 -21.44
N ASN A 172 24.41 -19.06 -22.76
CA ASN A 172 24.35 -17.83 -23.57
C ASN A 172 23.18 -17.87 -24.59
N LYS A 173 21.94 -18.04 -24.10
CA LYS A 173 20.74 -18.14 -24.95
C LYS A 173 20.49 -16.91 -25.84
N ASP A 174 20.99 -15.74 -25.45
CA ASP A 174 20.79 -14.47 -26.17
C ASP A 174 21.97 -14.11 -27.09
N ASN A 175 22.92 -15.04 -27.33
CA ASN A 175 24.11 -14.82 -28.17
C ASN A 175 24.89 -13.54 -27.83
N ILE A 176 25.09 -13.31 -26.54
CA ILE A 176 25.75 -12.12 -26.01
C ILE A 176 27.24 -12.23 -26.30
N ALA A 177 27.75 -11.31 -27.10
CA ALA A 177 29.18 -11.19 -27.42
C ALA A 177 29.89 -10.14 -26.56
N VAL A 178 29.14 -9.14 -26.09
CA VAL A 178 29.65 -8.04 -25.25
C VAL A 178 28.79 -7.96 -23.99
N THR A 179 29.44 -8.06 -22.84
CA THR A 179 28.84 -8.01 -21.50
C THR A 179 29.12 -6.69 -20.79
N VAL A 180 30.28 -6.07 -21.04
CA VAL A 180 30.69 -4.77 -20.50
C VAL A 180 30.78 -3.76 -21.65
N LEU A 181 29.88 -2.77 -21.64
CA LEU A 181 29.75 -1.78 -22.72
C LEU A 181 30.77 -0.65 -22.61
N ALA A 182 30.99 -0.17 -21.38
CA ALA A 182 31.90 0.93 -21.10
C ALA A 182 32.44 0.80 -19.68
N VAL A 183 33.64 1.37 -19.48
CA VAL A 183 34.21 1.62 -18.17
C VAL A 183 34.75 3.04 -18.21
N ASP A 184 34.29 3.87 -17.28
CA ASP A 184 34.64 5.30 -17.21
C ASP A 184 35.16 5.66 -15.82
N ILE A 185 36.07 6.63 -15.73
CA ILE A 185 36.50 7.20 -14.45
C ILE A 185 35.58 8.37 -14.09
N THR A 186 34.97 8.32 -12.91
CA THR A 186 34.16 9.41 -12.37
C THR A 186 34.61 9.77 -10.96
N LYS A 187 34.48 11.04 -10.59
CA LYS A 187 34.72 11.50 -9.21
C LYS A 187 33.44 11.35 -8.41
N LYS A 188 33.48 10.57 -7.34
CA LYS A 188 32.35 10.33 -6.43
C LYS A 188 32.84 10.21 -4.99
N GLU A 189 31.93 10.31 -4.03
CA GLU A 189 32.23 10.02 -2.63
C GLU A 189 31.31 8.90 -2.12
N SER A 190 31.83 8.05 -1.24
CA SER A 190 30.98 7.06 -0.57
C SER A 190 30.01 7.75 0.38
N MET A 191 28.73 7.36 0.32
CA MET A 191 27.72 7.88 1.24
C MET A 191 27.92 7.45 2.71
N TYR A 192 28.68 6.38 2.97
CA TYR A 192 28.79 5.79 4.30
C TYR A 192 30.06 6.27 5.01
N HIS A 193 29.88 6.89 6.17
CA HIS A 193 30.86 7.69 6.91
C HIS A 193 31.19 9.04 6.24
N TYR A 194 31.72 9.97 7.03
CA TYR A 194 32.25 11.24 6.55
C TYR A 194 33.71 11.12 6.09
N HIS A 195 34.01 11.53 4.86
CA HIS A 195 35.35 11.43 4.26
C HIS A 195 36.01 12.79 4.00
N GLY A 196 35.58 13.85 4.69
CA GLY A 196 36.18 15.18 4.56
C GLY A 196 35.77 15.95 3.29
N ASN A 197 34.63 15.63 2.68
CA ASN A 197 34.15 16.22 1.41
C ASN A 197 35.15 16.07 0.25
N LYS A 198 35.93 14.98 0.25
CA LYS A 198 36.93 14.70 -0.79
C LYS A 198 36.39 13.62 -1.72
N PRO A 199 36.16 13.93 -3.01
CA PRO A 199 35.80 12.92 -3.97
C PRO A 199 37.01 12.02 -4.27
N HIS A 200 36.72 10.75 -4.51
CA HIS A 200 37.67 9.74 -4.96
C HIS A 200 37.34 9.33 -6.39
N ASP A 201 38.31 8.78 -7.09
CA ASP A 201 38.08 8.21 -8.41
C ASP A 201 37.36 6.86 -8.26
N PHE A 202 36.25 6.72 -8.97
CA PHE A 202 35.45 5.51 -9.10
C PHE A 202 35.42 5.09 -10.56
N LEU A 203 35.35 3.78 -10.81
CA LEU A 203 35.04 3.21 -12.09
C LEU A 203 33.53 3.04 -12.20
N LEU A 204 32.91 3.71 -13.17
CA LEU A 204 31.54 3.46 -13.62
C LEU A 204 31.59 2.33 -14.64
N ILE A 205 30.96 1.20 -14.33
CA ILE A 205 30.96 0.01 -15.18
C ILE A 205 29.56 -0.16 -15.78
N THR A 206 29.44 0.09 -17.08
CA THR A 206 28.20 -0.06 -17.84
C THR A 206 28.10 -1.46 -18.43
N MET A 207 27.01 -2.16 -18.11
CA MET A 207 26.76 -3.55 -18.49
C MET A 207 25.75 -3.63 -19.63
N ALA A 208 25.83 -4.69 -20.43
CA ALA A 208 24.91 -4.90 -21.56
C ALA A 208 23.48 -5.23 -21.13
N MET A 209 23.30 -5.92 -19.99
CA MET A 209 21.98 -6.27 -19.45
C MET A 209 21.96 -6.24 -17.92
N PRO A 210 20.78 -6.00 -17.30
CA PRO A 210 20.68 -5.89 -15.84
C PRO A 210 21.14 -7.15 -15.12
N ARG A 211 20.81 -8.32 -15.67
CA ARG A 211 21.17 -9.64 -15.11
C ARG A 211 22.68 -9.89 -15.02
N LEU A 212 23.51 -9.13 -15.75
CA LEU A 212 24.96 -9.27 -15.75
C LEU A 212 25.67 -8.49 -14.63
N ILE A 213 24.97 -7.59 -13.93
CA ILE A 213 25.56 -6.88 -12.77
C ILE A 213 25.94 -7.87 -11.67
N ALA A 214 25.07 -8.82 -11.34
CA ALA A 214 25.30 -9.79 -10.27
C ALA A 214 26.57 -10.65 -10.45
N PRO A 215 26.82 -11.29 -11.61
CA PRO A 215 28.07 -12.02 -11.84
C PRO A 215 29.29 -11.09 -11.90
N ALA A 216 29.20 -9.92 -12.54
CA ALA A 216 30.32 -8.96 -12.59
C ALA A 216 30.73 -8.49 -11.19
N LYS A 217 29.76 -8.10 -10.36
CA LYS A 217 29.94 -7.78 -8.94
C LYS A 217 30.65 -8.91 -8.19
N ARG A 218 30.16 -10.14 -8.33
CA ARG A 218 30.73 -11.30 -7.63
C ARG A 218 32.20 -11.54 -8.01
N LEU A 219 32.51 -11.49 -9.30
CA LEU A 219 33.88 -11.68 -9.80
C LEU A 219 34.83 -10.59 -9.29
N LEU A 220 34.37 -9.34 -9.28
CA LEU A 220 35.12 -8.21 -8.73
C LEU A 220 35.34 -8.32 -7.22
N GLU A 221 34.35 -8.78 -6.45
CA GLU A 221 34.46 -8.96 -4.99
C GLU A 221 35.37 -10.14 -4.60
N GLN A 222 35.39 -11.22 -5.39
CA GLN A 222 36.20 -12.42 -5.11
C GLN A 222 37.69 -12.24 -5.43
N GLY A 223 38.04 -11.20 -6.18
CA GLY A 223 39.40 -10.91 -6.60
C GLY A 223 39.51 -10.86 -8.11
N PHE A 224 39.90 -9.70 -8.65
CA PHE A 224 40.01 -9.46 -10.08
C PHE A 224 41.41 -8.94 -10.45
N LYS A 225 41.97 -9.48 -11.53
CA LYS A 225 43.31 -9.17 -12.04
C LYS A 225 43.22 -8.67 -13.48
N PHE A 226 43.94 -7.60 -13.78
CA PHE A 226 44.11 -7.03 -15.11
C PHE A 226 45.41 -6.23 -15.15
N ALA A 227 46.01 -6.06 -16.32
CA ALA A 227 47.23 -5.29 -16.50
C ALA A 227 48.34 -5.68 -15.49
N ASN A 228 49.06 -4.67 -15.00
CA ASN A 228 50.10 -4.80 -13.98
C ASN A 228 49.55 -4.68 -12.53
N PHE A 229 48.23 -4.59 -12.35
CA PHE A 229 47.64 -4.52 -11.01
C PHE A 229 47.62 -5.91 -10.36
N ALA A 230 47.94 -5.97 -9.07
CA ALA A 230 47.79 -7.19 -8.29
C ALA A 230 46.31 -7.60 -8.22
N THR A 231 46.06 -8.90 -8.06
CA THR A 231 44.71 -9.39 -7.79
C THR A 231 44.21 -8.75 -6.51
N GLN A 232 43.09 -8.03 -6.60
CA GLN A 232 42.47 -7.39 -5.46
C GLN A 232 40.94 -7.46 -5.55
N SER A 233 40.29 -7.36 -4.40
CA SER A 233 38.84 -7.31 -4.29
C SER A 233 38.34 -5.88 -4.41
N TYR A 234 37.23 -5.69 -5.10
CA TYR A 234 36.59 -4.38 -5.26
C TYR A 234 35.25 -4.37 -4.51
N GLN A 235 35.04 -3.35 -3.69
CA GLN A 235 33.74 -3.11 -3.09
C GLN A 235 32.79 -2.51 -4.13
N ALA A 236 31.64 -3.15 -4.34
CA ALA A 236 30.63 -2.65 -5.26
C ALA A 236 29.70 -1.63 -4.61
N TYR A 237 29.30 -0.64 -5.40
CA TYR A 237 28.36 0.41 -5.05
C TYR A 237 27.22 0.40 -6.05
N GLU A 238 26.00 0.54 -5.55
CA GLU A 238 24.75 0.58 -6.33
C GLU A 238 24.50 -0.66 -7.23
N ALA A 239 25.26 -1.74 -7.05
CA ALA A 239 25.11 -2.98 -7.82
C ALA A 239 23.89 -3.84 -7.42
N ASN A 240 23.05 -3.35 -6.50
CA ASN A 240 21.81 -4.01 -6.06
C ASN A 240 20.61 -3.05 -6.19
N ILE A 241 20.57 -2.26 -7.25
CA ILE A 241 19.45 -1.38 -7.60
C ILE A 241 18.68 -2.01 -8.76
N ASP A 242 17.36 -2.07 -8.62
CA ASP A 242 16.45 -2.59 -9.65
C ASP A 242 16.54 -1.66 -10.89
N PHE A 243 16.56 -2.21 -12.10
CA PHE A 243 16.87 -1.46 -13.33
C PHE A 243 15.89 -0.32 -13.59
N GLU A 244 14.61 -0.58 -13.32
CA GLU A 244 13.50 0.36 -13.40
C GLU A 244 13.70 1.54 -12.44
N ILE A 245 14.14 1.26 -11.21
CA ILE A 245 14.44 2.29 -10.22
C ILE A 245 15.64 3.13 -10.66
N ARG A 246 16.70 2.50 -11.20
CA ARG A 246 17.85 3.26 -11.73
C ARG A 246 17.42 4.19 -12.86
N PHE A 247 16.67 3.69 -13.83
CA PHE A 247 16.12 4.48 -14.94
C PHE A 247 15.27 5.66 -14.42
N MET A 248 14.39 5.41 -13.47
CA MET A 248 13.51 6.42 -12.87
C MET A 248 14.27 7.49 -12.08
N VAL A 249 15.37 7.10 -11.41
CA VAL A 249 16.25 8.06 -10.72
C VAL A 249 16.98 8.93 -11.74
N ASP A 250 17.55 8.34 -12.79
CA ASP A 250 18.43 9.05 -13.75
C ASP A 250 17.67 9.97 -14.68
N SER A 251 16.43 9.63 -14.99
CA SER A 251 15.56 10.39 -15.88
C SER A 251 14.59 11.31 -15.12
N ASP A 252 14.75 11.44 -13.80
CA ASP A 252 13.85 12.14 -12.87
C ASP A 252 12.37 11.70 -12.93
N VAL A 253 12.08 10.55 -13.54
CA VAL A 253 10.74 9.96 -13.62
C VAL A 253 10.31 9.42 -12.26
N VAL A 254 9.14 9.85 -11.76
CA VAL A 254 8.51 9.30 -10.55
C VAL A 254 7.26 8.49 -10.90
N GLY A 255 6.73 7.71 -9.94
CA GLY A 255 5.50 6.96 -10.15
C GLY A 255 4.32 7.89 -10.46
N CYS A 256 3.47 7.53 -11.42
CA CYS A 256 2.25 8.28 -11.77
C CYS A 256 2.49 9.75 -12.19
N CYS A 257 3.69 10.09 -12.67
CA CYS A 257 3.99 11.41 -13.22
C CYS A 257 3.51 11.57 -14.66
N TRP A 258 3.47 12.82 -15.10
CA TRP A 258 3.23 13.18 -16.49
C TRP A 258 4.54 13.14 -17.27
N ILE A 259 4.51 12.49 -18.42
CA ILE A 259 5.62 12.38 -19.36
C ILE A 259 5.23 13.14 -20.62
N GLU A 260 6.15 13.95 -21.09
CA GLU A 260 6.06 14.68 -22.35
C GLU A 260 7.11 14.16 -23.34
N LEU A 261 6.66 13.85 -24.55
CA LEU A 261 7.51 13.50 -25.69
C LEU A 261 7.49 14.68 -26.67
N PRO A 262 8.59 15.47 -26.75
CA PRO A 262 8.63 16.64 -27.60
C PRO A 262 8.50 16.30 -29.09
N LYS A 263 7.91 17.21 -29.86
CA LYS A 263 7.85 17.10 -31.32
C LYS A 263 9.24 16.89 -31.94
N GLY A 264 9.32 15.98 -32.91
CA GLY A 264 10.53 15.57 -33.62
C GLY A 264 11.46 14.63 -32.83
N LYS A 265 11.09 14.24 -31.60
CA LYS A 265 11.93 13.40 -30.73
C LYS A 265 11.45 11.97 -30.53
N TYR A 266 10.23 11.67 -30.94
CA TYR A 266 9.67 10.32 -30.90
C TYR A 266 9.28 9.85 -32.29
N ARG A 267 9.08 8.54 -32.44
CA ARG A 267 8.58 7.91 -33.65
C ARG A 267 7.33 7.11 -33.32
N LEU A 268 6.30 7.22 -34.16
CA LEU A 268 5.11 6.38 -34.08
C LEU A 268 5.39 4.99 -34.67
N ARG A 269 4.93 3.93 -34.01
CA ARG A 269 4.90 2.58 -34.57
C ARG A 269 3.59 2.35 -35.31
N GLU A 270 3.69 1.87 -36.53
CA GLU A 270 2.54 1.53 -37.37
C GLU A 270 2.12 0.07 -37.19
N GLU A 271 0.90 -0.24 -37.62
CA GLU A 271 0.40 -1.62 -37.65
C GLU A 271 1.30 -2.51 -38.54
N ARG A 272 1.47 -3.77 -38.14
CA ARG A 272 2.32 -4.70 -38.91
C ARG A 272 1.65 -5.01 -40.25
N SER A 273 2.30 -4.65 -41.36
CA SER A 273 1.96 -5.25 -42.66
C SER A 273 2.60 -6.64 -42.77
N GLU A 274 1.85 -7.63 -43.25
CA GLU A 274 2.30 -9.04 -43.41
C GLU A 274 3.54 -9.20 -44.32
N LEU A 275 3.91 -8.14 -45.05
CA LEU A 275 4.99 -8.10 -46.04
C LEU A 275 6.34 -7.59 -45.50
N GLN A 276 6.44 -7.12 -44.25
CA GLN A 276 7.67 -6.52 -43.70
C GLN A 276 8.26 -7.32 -42.52
N THR A 277 8.76 -8.53 -42.79
CA THR A 277 9.43 -9.39 -41.80
C THR A 277 10.91 -9.05 -41.56
N GLY A 278 11.40 -7.90 -42.05
CA GLY A 278 12.81 -7.48 -41.94
C GLY A 278 13.06 -5.98 -41.76
N SER A 279 12.07 -5.21 -41.29
CA SER A 279 12.22 -3.75 -41.16
C SER A 279 13.23 -3.37 -40.05
N LYS A 280 14.06 -2.35 -40.31
CA LYS A 280 14.88 -1.63 -39.29
C LYS A 280 14.02 -1.01 -38.18
N TYR A 281 12.71 -0.97 -38.36
CA TYR A 281 11.74 -0.36 -37.46
C TYR A 281 10.70 -1.39 -37.00
N PRO A 282 10.50 -1.55 -35.68
CA PRO A 282 9.47 -2.43 -35.15
C PRO A 282 8.07 -1.87 -35.41
N GLY A 283 7.15 -2.72 -35.90
CA GLY A 283 5.72 -2.41 -35.90
C GLY A 283 5.10 -2.54 -34.51
N LYS A 284 3.82 -2.16 -34.38
CA LYS A 284 3.05 -2.27 -33.14
C LYS A 284 3.09 -3.68 -32.55
N VAL A 285 3.16 -3.75 -31.22
CA VAL A 285 3.09 -5.00 -30.44
C VAL A 285 2.12 -4.92 -29.25
N SER A 286 1.59 -3.74 -28.98
CA SER A 286 0.60 -3.48 -27.94
C SER A 286 -0.79 -3.19 -28.52
N LEU A 287 -1.80 -3.33 -27.67
CA LEU A 287 -3.20 -2.98 -27.92
C LEU A 287 -3.50 -1.50 -27.63
N CYS A 288 -2.47 -0.69 -27.32
CA CYS A 288 -2.66 0.74 -27.05
C CYS A 288 -2.99 1.50 -28.34
N GLN A 289 -3.71 2.61 -28.21
CA GLN A 289 -4.05 3.46 -29.36
C GLN A 289 -2.79 4.08 -29.96
N TYR A 290 -1.94 4.68 -29.11
CA TYR A 290 -0.62 5.16 -29.48
C TYR A 290 0.47 4.18 -29.05
N GLU A 291 1.39 3.85 -29.96
CA GLU A 291 2.62 3.14 -29.62
C GLU A 291 3.81 3.88 -30.23
N VAL A 292 4.75 4.30 -29.39
CA VAL A 292 5.84 5.21 -29.78
C VAL A 292 7.20 4.72 -29.30
N ASP A 293 8.24 5.08 -30.03
CA ASP A 293 9.64 4.90 -29.63
C ASP A 293 10.27 6.27 -29.33
N VAL A 294 11.01 6.38 -28.23
CA VAL A 294 11.76 7.60 -27.85
C VAL A 294 13.12 7.24 -27.25
N ALA A 295 14.10 8.11 -27.42
CA ALA A 295 15.37 8.00 -26.71
C ALA A 295 15.20 8.37 -25.23
N TRP A 296 15.90 7.67 -24.33
CA TRP A 296 15.74 7.91 -22.89
C TRP A 296 16.08 9.32 -22.42
N ASN A 297 16.97 10.01 -23.16
CA ASN A 297 17.40 11.38 -22.89
C ASN A 297 16.59 12.45 -23.64
N ASP A 298 15.57 12.07 -24.41
CA ASP A 298 14.71 12.99 -25.16
C ASP A 298 13.31 13.17 -24.53
N LEU A 299 12.93 12.34 -23.55
CA LEU A 299 11.67 12.49 -22.81
C LEU A 299 11.80 13.53 -21.70
N VAL A 300 10.68 14.20 -21.38
CA VAL A 300 10.58 15.16 -20.28
C VAL A 300 9.66 14.60 -19.20
N SER A 301 10.15 14.49 -17.97
CA SER A 301 9.33 14.14 -16.81
C SER A 301 8.90 15.40 -16.07
N HIS A 302 7.60 15.56 -15.86
CA HIS A 302 7.04 16.70 -15.14
C HIS A 302 6.86 16.37 -13.66
N PRO A 303 7.36 17.22 -12.72
CA PRO A 303 7.12 17.04 -11.30
C PRO A 303 5.62 17.20 -11.00
N ALA A 304 5.08 16.38 -10.09
CA ALA A 304 3.66 16.43 -9.71
C ALA A 304 3.35 17.65 -8.82
N GLU A 305 3.43 18.84 -9.40
CA GLU A 305 3.18 20.15 -8.78
C GLU A 305 2.37 21.03 -9.75
N GLY A 306 1.60 21.99 -9.22
CA GLY A 306 0.76 22.87 -10.05
C GLY A 306 -0.20 22.10 -10.95
N GLU A 307 -0.19 22.41 -12.25
CA GLU A 307 -1.07 21.78 -13.24
C GLU A 307 -0.83 20.27 -13.43
N TRP A 308 0.38 19.78 -13.11
CA TRP A 308 0.79 18.38 -13.26
C TRP A 308 0.37 17.51 -12.07
N GLN A 309 -0.33 18.07 -11.08
CA GLN A 309 -0.97 17.30 -10.01
C GLN A 309 -2.22 16.54 -10.51
N ARG A 310 -2.79 16.95 -11.65
CA ARG A 310 -3.96 16.33 -12.24
C ARG A 310 -3.76 14.83 -12.50
N ILE A 311 -4.88 14.12 -12.59
CA ILE A 311 -4.94 12.68 -12.83
C ILE A 311 -5.70 12.48 -14.14
N ALA A 312 -5.15 11.66 -15.04
CA ALA A 312 -5.78 11.29 -16.30
C ALA A 312 -7.10 10.52 -16.04
N PRO A 313 -8.05 10.49 -16.99
CA PRO A 313 -9.32 9.77 -16.84
C PRO A 313 -9.11 8.25 -16.98
N LEU A 314 -8.51 7.64 -15.95
CA LEU A 314 -8.18 6.21 -15.90
C LEU A 314 -9.46 5.37 -15.90
N ARG A 315 -9.47 4.26 -16.65
CA ARG A 315 -10.54 3.26 -16.58
C ARG A 315 -10.22 2.23 -15.50
N VAL A 316 -11.09 2.13 -14.50
CA VAL A 316 -11.01 1.16 -13.40
C VAL A 316 -12.07 0.08 -13.64
N LEU A 317 -11.64 -1.14 -13.96
CA LEU A 317 -12.51 -2.31 -14.09
C LEU A 317 -12.53 -3.05 -12.75
N SER A 318 -13.72 -3.20 -12.16
CA SER A 318 -13.97 -4.13 -11.07
C SER A 318 -14.77 -5.32 -11.58
N PHE A 319 -14.42 -6.53 -11.19
CA PHE A 319 -15.12 -7.74 -11.60
C PHE A 319 -15.18 -8.76 -10.47
N ASP A 320 -16.15 -9.67 -10.59
CA ASP A 320 -16.41 -10.78 -9.67
C ASP A 320 -16.93 -11.98 -10.49
N ILE A 321 -16.70 -13.21 -10.01
CA ILE A 321 -17.11 -14.44 -10.70
C ILE A 321 -17.95 -15.33 -9.79
N GLU A 322 -18.89 -16.05 -10.41
CA GLU A 322 -19.64 -17.12 -9.76
C GLU A 322 -19.36 -18.48 -10.40
N CYS A 323 -19.22 -19.49 -9.54
CA CYS A 323 -18.95 -20.86 -9.93
C CYS A 323 -20.03 -21.81 -9.39
N ALA A 324 -20.54 -22.72 -10.22
CA ALA A 324 -21.46 -23.76 -9.77
C ALA A 324 -20.69 -24.96 -9.21
N GLY A 325 -20.49 -24.99 -7.90
CA GLY A 325 -19.76 -26.06 -7.21
C GLY A 325 -20.61 -27.27 -6.82
N ARG A 326 -19.93 -28.38 -6.52
CA ARG A 326 -20.51 -29.57 -5.89
C ARG A 326 -20.83 -29.31 -4.41
N LYS A 327 -21.91 -29.92 -3.90
CA LYS A 327 -22.35 -29.72 -2.51
C LYS A 327 -21.26 -30.15 -1.51
N GLY A 328 -20.87 -29.22 -0.63
CA GLY A 328 -19.88 -29.46 0.41
C GLY A 328 -18.42 -29.42 -0.06
N VAL A 329 -18.17 -29.13 -1.34
CA VAL A 329 -16.83 -29.02 -1.93
C VAL A 329 -16.63 -27.58 -2.39
N PHE A 330 -15.47 -27.00 -2.08
CA PHE A 330 -15.12 -25.69 -2.59
C PHE A 330 -14.83 -25.78 -4.11
N PRO A 331 -15.23 -24.81 -4.95
CA PRO A 331 -15.08 -24.91 -6.40
C PRO A 331 -13.64 -25.23 -6.85
N GLU A 332 -13.51 -26.20 -7.76
CA GLU A 332 -12.26 -26.63 -8.38
C GLU A 332 -12.28 -26.35 -9.89
N PRO A 333 -11.30 -25.61 -10.44
CA PRO A 333 -11.34 -25.17 -11.85
C PRO A 333 -11.29 -26.32 -12.86
N GLU A 334 -10.83 -27.50 -12.46
CA GLU A 334 -10.81 -28.71 -13.30
C GLU A 334 -12.22 -29.29 -13.53
N ILE A 335 -13.16 -29.04 -12.62
CA ILE A 335 -14.48 -29.69 -12.60
C ILE A 335 -15.59 -28.64 -12.65
N ASP A 336 -15.61 -27.71 -11.70
CA ASP A 336 -16.74 -26.83 -11.42
C ASP A 336 -16.73 -25.60 -12.38
N PRO A 337 -17.80 -25.35 -13.16
CA PRO A 337 -17.82 -24.33 -14.19
C PRO A 337 -17.96 -22.91 -13.64
N VAL A 338 -17.38 -21.95 -14.35
CA VAL A 338 -17.72 -20.52 -14.22
C VAL A 338 -19.06 -20.29 -14.91
N ILE A 339 -20.01 -19.70 -14.18
CA ILE A 339 -21.40 -19.53 -14.64
C ILE A 339 -21.78 -18.07 -14.82
N GLN A 340 -21.17 -17.15 -14.08
CA GLN A 340 -21.36 -15.72 -14.26
C GLN A 340 -20.05 -14.96 -14.05
N ILE A 341 -19.88 -13.87 -14.80
CA ILE A 341 -18.83 -12.87 -14.57
C ILE A 341 -19.49 -11.49 -14.64
N ALA A 342 -19.54 -10.78 -13.53
CA ALA A 342 -19.99 -9.39 -13.49
C ALA A 342 -18.80 -8.45 -13.68
N SER A 343 -19.01 -7.34 -14.39
CA SER A 343 -17.97 -6.36 -14.68
C SER A 343 -18.54 -4.94 -14.65
N MET A 344 -17.93 -4.10 -13.82
CA MET A 344 -18.25 -2.69 -13.63
C MET A 344 -17.04 -1.84 -14.02
N VAL A 345 -17.21 -0.88 -14.91
CA VAL A 345 -16.12 0.02 -15.34
C VAL A 345 -16.47 1.46 -15.01
N GLN A 346 -15.54 2.12 -14.34
CA GLN A 346 -15.67 3.51 -13.93
C GLN A 346 -14.47 4.32 -14.41
N ARG A 347 -14.69 5.59 -14.81
CA ARG A 347 -13.59 6.53 -15.03
C ARG A 347 -13.22 7.23 -13.74
N GLN A 348 -11.93 7.37 -13.48
CA GLN A 348 -11.43 8.04 -12.28
C GLN A 348 -11.94 9.49 -12.22
N GLY A 349 -12.62 9.84 -11.12
CA GLY A 349 -13.21 11.16 -10.89
C GLY A 349 -14.72 11.22 -11.15
N GLU A 350 -15.28 10.26 -11.88
CA GLU A 350 -16.73 10.09 -12.03
C GLU A 350 -17.31 9.38 -10.79
N LYS A 351 -18.58 9.66 -10.47
CA LYS A 351 -19.26 9.04 -9.32
C LYS A 351 -19.75 7.63 -9.62
N GLU A 352 -20.25 7.42 -10.83
CA GLU A 352 -20.92 6.19 -11.24
C GLU A 352 -20.13 5.41 -12.29
N PRO A 353 -20.30 4.08 -12.37
CA PRO A 353 -19.74 3.27 -13.44
C PRO A 353 -20.55 3.42 -14.74
N PHE A 354 -19.87 3.68 -15.86
CA PHE A 354 -20.48 3.86 -17.19
C PHE A 354 -20.61 2.55 -17.99
N ILE A 355 -20.02 1.45 -17.50
CA ILE A 355 -20.23 0.10 -18.04
C ILE A 355 -20.65 -0.80 -16.88
N ARG A 356 -21.79 -1.45 -17.06
CA ARG A 356 -22.38 -2.40 -16.10
C ARG A 356 -22.81 -3.63 -16.90
N THR A 357 -22.04 -4.72 -16.82
CA THR A 357 -22.24 -5.89 -17.71
C THR A 357 -22.12 -7.19 -16.94
N VAL A 358 -22.98 -8.16 -17.26
CA VAL A 358 -22.89 -9.55 -16.77
C VAL A 358 -22.80 -10.51 -17.93
N PHE A 359 -21.79 -11.39 -17.89
CA PHE A 359 -21.64 -12.52 -18.79
C PHE A 359 -22.23 -13.75 -18.09
N THR A 360 -23.33 -14.31 -18.59
CA THR A 360 -24.04 -15.44 -17.94
C THR A 360 -24.04 -16.69 -18.80
N LEU A 361 -23.86 -17.84 -18.18
CA LEU A 361 -24.13 -19.14 -18.81
C LEU A 361 -25.64 -19.41 -18.73
N GLN A 362 -26.24 -19.75 -19.88
CA GLN A 362 -27.70 -19.86 -20.09
C GLN A 362 -28.43 -18.51 -20.06
N SER A 363 -29.75 -18.54 -20.34
CA SER A 363 -30.59 -17.34 -20.44
C SER A 363 -30.81 -16.66 -19.09
N CYS A 364 -30.77 -15.34 -19.04
CA CYS A 364 -31.00 -14.56 -17.84
C CYS A 364 -31.99 -13.44 -18.14
N ALA A 365 -32.93 -13.19 -17.23
CA ALA A 365 -33.88 -12.10 -17.39
C ALA A 365 -33.18 -10.74 -17.26
N SER A 366 -33.74 -9.70 -17.89
CA SER A 366 -33.16 -8.36 -17.95
C SER A 366 -33.00 -7.72 -16.57
N ILE A 367 -31.94 -6.93 -16.41
CA ILE A 367 -31.67 -6.12 -15.22
C ILE A 367 -31.61 -4.67 -15.67
N VAL A 368 -32.45 -3.80 -15.11
CA VAL A 368 -32.50 -2.37 -15.46
C VAL A 368 -31.13 -1.73 -15.23
N GLY A 369 -30.72 -0.84 -16.12
CA GLY A 369 -29.40 -0.21 -16.07
C GLY A 369 -28.20 -1.13 -16.32
N SER A 370 -28.37 -2.41 -16.66
CA SER A 370 -27.25 -3.35 -16.86
C SER A 370 -27.38 -4.17 -18.15
N GLN A 371 -26.26 -4.39 -18.84
CA GLN A 371 -26.20 -5.23 -20.03
C GLN A 371 -25.99 -6.69 -19.66
N ILE A 372 -26.86 -7.58 -20.15
CA ILE A 372 -26.79 -9.03 -19.87
C ILE A 372 -26.46 -9.79 -21.15
N LEU A 373 -25.36 -10.55 -21.11
CA LEU A 373 -24.81 -11.31 -22.24
C LEU A 373 -24.93 -12.79 -21.93
N CYS A 374 -25.84 -13.48 -22.61
CA CYS A 374 -26.14 -14.88 -22.35
C CYS A 374 -25.41 -15.80 -23.33
N PHE A 375 -24.74 -16.83 -22.82
CA PHE A 375 -23.98 -17.80 -23.61
C PHE A 375 -24.47 -19.23 -23.38
N THR A 376 -24.46 -20.05 -24.42
CA THR A 376 -24.82 -21.48 -24.31
C THR A 376 -23.65 -22.35 -23.87
N GLN A 377 -22.42 -21.91 -24.11
CA GLN A 377 -21.19 -22.63 -23.76
C GLN A 377 -20.25 -21.77 -22.92
N GLU A 378 -19.70 -22.34 -21.86
CA GLU A 378 -18.74 -21.68 -20.97
C GLU A 378 -17.49 -21.18 -21.71
N LYS A 379 -17.04 -21.90 -22.76
CA LYS A 379 -15.90 -21.47 -23.58
C LYS A 379 -16.15 -20.10 -24.24
N LEU A 380 -17.36 -19.89 -24.75
CA LEU A 380 -17.75 -18.62 -25.40
C LEU A 380 -17.85 -17.50 -24.37
N LEU A 381 -18.36 -17.80 -23.16
CA LEU A 381 -18.40 -16.85 -22.04
C LEU A 381 -16.98 -16.36 -21.70
N LEU A 382 -16.04 -17.28 -21.48
CA LEU A 382 -14.65 -16.95 -21.15
C LEU A 382 -13.96 -16.18 -22.29
N GLN A 383 -14.15 -16.61 -23.55
CA GLN A 383 -13.59 -15.91 -24.71
C GLN A 383 -14.10 -14.47 -24.80
N SER A 384 -15.40 -14.29 -24.62
CA SER A 384 -16.07 -12.99 -24.72
C SER A 384 -15.66 -12.06 -23.58
N TRP A 385 -15.50 -12.56 -22.36
CA TRP A 385 -15.00 -11.74 -21.26
C TRP A 385 -13.54 -11.29 -21.49
N ALA A 386 -12.68 -12.18 -22.00
CA ALA A 386 -11.31 -11.80 -22.35
C ALA A 386 -11.26 -10.75 -23.48
N GLU A 387 -12.18 -10.84 -24.46
CA GLU A 387 -12.32 -9.84 -25.52
C GLU A 387 -12.86 -8.51 -25.00
N PHE A 388 -13.81 -8.55 -24.07
CA PHE A 388 -14.30 -7.38 -23.37
C PHE A 388 -13.17 -6.65 -22.64
N VAL A 389 -12.32 -7.35 -21.88
CA VAL A 389 -11.16 -6.73 -21.20
C VAL A 389 -10.22 -6.07 -22.20
N ARG A 390 -9.95 -6.71 -23.35
CA ARG A 390 -9.11 -6.11 -24.41
C ARG A 390 -9.75 -4.89 -25.06
N THR A 391 -11.06 -4.90 -25.27
CA THR A 391 -11.83 -3.84 -25.94
C THR A 391 -12.04 -2.63 -25.04
N VAL A 392 -12.39 -2.86 -23.77
CA VAL A 392 -12.51 -1.81 -22.74
C VAL A 392 -11.17 -1.16 -22.43
N ASP A 393 -10.10 -1.93 -22.52
CA ASP A 393 -8.73 -1.50 -22.23
C ASP A 393 -8.59 -0.81 -20.86
N PRO A 394 -8.93 -1.48 -19.73
CA PRO A 394 -8.83 -0.88 -18.40
C PRO A 394 -7.37 -0.61 -18.00
N ASP A 395 -7.14 0.50 -17.30
CA ASP A 395 -5.83 0.87 -16.76
C ASP A 395 -5.57 0.19 -15.42
N ILE A 396 -6.64 0.06 -14.61
CA ILE A 396 -6.62 -0.59 -13.31
C ILE A 396 -7.65 -1.72 -13.32
N ILE A 397 -7.25 -2.89 -12.85
CA ILE A 397 -8.15 -4.02 -12.60
C ILE A 397 -8.23 -4.22 -11.09
N THR A 398 -9.43 -4.14 -10.54
CA THR A 398 -9.75 -4.29 -9.12
C THR A 398 -10.84 -5.34 -8.92
N GLY A 399 -11.16 -5.60 -7.67
CA GLY A 399 -12.11 -6.58 -7.19
C GLY A 399 -11.76 -6.94 -5.75
N TYR A 400 -12.34 -8.02 -5.23
CA TYR A 400 -12.05 -8.50 -3.88
C TYR A 400 -11.53 -9.94 -3.92
N ASN A 401 -10.24 -10.14 -3.63
CA ASN A 401 -9.56 -11.44 -3.70
C ASN A 401 -9.25 -11.96 -5.12
N ILE A 402 -9.26 -11.08 -6.12
CA ILE A 402 -8.98 -11.40 -7.53
C ILE A 402 -7.62 -12.04 -7.78
N GLN A 403 -6.61 -11.71 -6.96
CA GLN A 403 -5.26 -12.26 -7.14
C GLN A 403 -5.16 -13.72 -6.71
N ASN A 404 -5.89 -14.11 -5.67
CA ASN A 404 -5.76 -15.43 -5.05
C ASN A 404 -6.92 -16.37 -5.41
N PHE A 405 -8.04 -15.86 -5.92
CA PHE A 405 -9.18 -16.66 -6.37
C PHE A 405 -9.53 -16.43 -7.84
N ASP A 406 -10.08 -15.27 -8.21
CA ASP A 406 -10.76 -15.08 -9.51
C ASP A 406 -9.84 -15.28 -10.71
N LEU A 407 -8.72 -14.56 -10.78
CA LEU A 407 -7.79 -14.68 -11.91
C LEU A 407 -7.14 -16.07 -11.98
N PRO A 408 -6.64 -16.67 -10.87
CA PRO A 408 -6.19 -18.06 -10.89
C PRO A 408 -7.26 -19.04 -11.37
N TYR A 409 -8.49 -18.91 -10.89
CA TYR A 409 -9.59 -19.80 -11.25
C TYR A 409 -9.91 -19.70 -12.74
N LEU A 410 -10.08 -18.48 -13.25
CA LEU A 410 -10.35 -18.22 -14.67
C LEU A 410 -9.23 -18.75 -15.58
N LEU A 411 -7.96 -18.52 -15.24
CA LEU A 411 -6.82 -19.01 -16.03
C LEU A 411 -6.75 -20.54 -16.06
N ASN A 412 -6.93 -21.20 -14.91
CA ASN A 412 -6.92 -22.65 -14.82
C ASN A 412 -8.13 -23.26 -15.54
N ARG A 413 -9.33 -22.68 -15.35
CA ARG A 413 -10.55 -23.15 -16.03
C ARG A 413 -10.44 -23.01 -17.54
N ALA A 414 -9.94 -21.88 -18.03
CA ALA A 414 -9.68 -21.66 -19.45
C ALA A 414 -8.67 -22.67 -20.00
N ALA A 415 -7.62 -23.02 -19.23
CA ALA A 415 -6.65 -24.04 -19.62
C ALA A 415 -7.31 -25.43 -19.72
N THR A 416 -8.12 -25.83 -18.73
CA THR A 416 -8.89 -27.09 -18.71
C THR A 416 -9.80 -27.21 -19.94
N LEU A 417 -10.50 -26.12 -20.28
CA LEU A 417 -11.42 -26.07 -21.41
C LEU A 417 -10.74 -25.84 -22.77
N LYS A 418 -9.42 -25.65 -22.79
CA LYS A 418 -8.59 -25.36 -23.97
C LYS A 418 -8.99 -24.05 -24.69
N VAL A 419 -9.32 -23.02 -23.91
CA VAL A 419 -9.62 -21.67 -24.40
C VAL A 419 -8.31 -20.90 -24.60
N ASN A 420 -7.64 -21.18 -25.72
CA ASN A 420 -6.25 -20.76 -25.95
C ASN A 420 -6.02 -19.24 -25.98
N LEU A 421 -7.03 -18.44 -26.32
CA LEU A 421 -6.95 -16.97 -26.41
C LEU A 421 -7.35 -16.24 -25.11
N PHE A 422 -7.87 -16.95 -24.12
CA PHE A 422 -8.20 -16.36 -22.82
C PHE A 422 -7.00 -15.70 -22.11
N PRO A 423 -5.82 -16.36 -22.01
CA PRO A 423 -4.74 -15.88 -21.15
C PRO A 423 -3.93 -14.73 -21.78
N TYR A 424 -4.48 -13.97 -22.73
CA TYR A 424 -3.86 -12.76 -23.29
C TYR A 424 -4.65 -11.54 -22.78
N LEU A 425 -4.47 -11.25 -21.48
CA LEU A 425 -5.22 -10.22 -20.75
C LEU A 425 -4.46 -8.90 -20.61
N GLY A 426 -3.13 -8.91 -20.76
CA GLY A 426 -2.30 -7.70 -20.77
C GLY A 426 -2.48 -6.84 -22.03
N ARG A 427 -1.75 -5.72 -22.11
CA ARG A 427 -1.74 -4.85 -23.29
C ARG A 427 -0.79 -5.31 -24.39
N VAL A 428 -0.01 -6.37 -24.19
CA VAL A 428 0.98 -6.87 -25.17
C VAL A 428 0.43 -8.12 -25.87
N TRP A 429 0.19 -8.05 -27.18
CA TRP A 429 -0.55 -9.07 -27.94
C TRP A 429 0.03 -10.49 -27.83
N GLY A 430 1.36 -10.62 -27.73
CA GLY A 430 2.06 -11.90 -27.63
C GLY A 430 2.42 -12.35 -26.22
N SER A 431 2.07 -11.58 -25.17
CA SER A 431 2.41 -11.94 -23.79
C SER A 431 1.27 -12.73 -23.14
N LYS A 432 1.55 -13.97 -22.76
CA LYS A 432 0.61 -14.81 -22.02
C LYS A 432 0.65 -14.44 -20.53
N SER A 433 -0.51 -14.21 -19.93
CA SER A 433 -0.72 -14.14 -18.49
C SER A 433 -0.51 -15.51 -17.86
N VAL A 434 0.43 -15.58 -16.91
CA VAL A 434 0.86 -16.80 -16.22
C VAL A 434 0.82 -16.57 -14.72
N LEU A 435 0.39 -17.59 -13.99
CA LEU A 435 0.38 -17.61 -12.54
C LEU A 435 1.79 -17.82 -12.00
N LYS A 436 2.17 -17.00 -11.03
CA LYS A 436 3.42 -17.14 -10.29
C LYS A 436 3.17 -16.96 -8.79
N ASP A 437 3.61 -17.94 -8.02
CA ASP A 437 3.59 -17.84 -6.56
C ASP A 437 4.59 -16.80 -6.07
N SER A 438 4.16 -16.00 -5.10
CA SER A 438 4.94 -14.93 -4.49
C SER A 438 4.73 -14.95 -2.97
N SER A 439 5.82 -14.97 -2.22
CA SER A 439 5.78 -14.85 -0.76
C SER A 439 6.30 -13.48 -0.32
N PHE A 440 5.60 -12.86 0.62
CA PHE A 440 6.00 -11.61 1.24
C PHE A 440 6.08 -11.80 2.75
N GLN A 441 7.16 -11.31 3.38
CA GLN A 441 7.34 -11.39 4.82
C GLN A 441 7.86 -10.09 5.41
N SER A 442 7.21 -9.61 6.46
CA SER A 442 7.73 -8.52 7.30
C SER A 442 7.19 -8.63 8.73
N LYS A 443 7.90 -8.03 9.71
CA LYS A 443 7.40 -7.94 11.09
C LYS A 443 6.06 -7.20 11.19
N GLN A 444 5.79 -6.25 10.29
CA GLN A 444 4.58 -5.42 10.31
C GLN A 444 3.36 -6.13 9.69
N MET A 445 3.55 -6.87 8.59
CA MET A 445 2.45 -7.46 7.81
C MET A 445 2.34 -8.99 7.96
N GLY A 446 3.24 -9.61 8.71
CA GLY A 446 3.35 -11.07 8.81
C GLY A 446 3.99 -11.69 7.56
N ARG A 447 3.89 -13.02 7.44
CA ARG A 447 4.25 -13.79 6.23
C ARG A 447 2.97 -14.12 5.47
N ARG A 448 2.95 -13.85 4.17
CA ARG A 448 1.81 -14.05 3.28
C ARG A 448 2.26 -14.72 1.99
N GLU A 449 1.44 -15.62 1.50
CA GLU A 449 1.62 -16.27 0.20
C GLU A 449 0.49 -15.80 -0.70
N ASN A 450 0.86 -15.18 -1.81
CA ASN A 450 -0.05 -14.62 -2.80
C ASN A 450 0.32 -15.17 -4.18
N LYS A 451 -0.66 -15.21 -5.08
CA LYS A 451 -0.43 -15.45 -6.49
C LYS A 451 -0.32 -14.12 -7.22
N THR A 452 0.53 -14.08 -8.24
CA THR A 452 0.69 -12.94 -9.13
C THR A 452 0.44 -13.38 -10.56
N VAL A 453 -0.20 -12.52 -11.34
CA VAL A 453 -0.45 -12.72 -12.77
C VAL A 453 0.21 -11.58 -13.52
N ASN A 454 0.98 -11.85 -14.58
CA ASN A 454 1.47 -10.76 -15.44
C ASN A 454 0.35 -10.25 -16.35
N MET A 455 0.14 -8.94 -16.34
CA MET A 455 -0.76 -8.21 -17.22
C MET A 455 -0.09 -6.88 -17.60
N GLU A 456 0.89 -6.95 -18.49
CA GLU A 456 1.75 -5.82 -18.83
C GLU A 456 0.91 -4.60 -19.23
N GLY A 457 1.15 -3.46 -18.58
CA GLY A 457 0.45 -2.21 -18.84
C GLY A 457 -0.90 -2.05 -18.13
N ARG A 458 -1.31 -3.01 -17.30
CA ARG A 458 -2.50 -2.92 -16.45
C ARG A 458 -2.12 -3.10 -14.98
N VAL A 459 -2.54 -2.17 -14.13
CA VAL A 459 -2.25 -2.24 -12.70
C VAL A 459 -3.32 -3.09 -12.00
N GLN A 460 -2.93 -4.21 -11.40
CA GLN A 460 -3.82 -4.98 -10.53
C GLN A 460 -3.87 -4.38 -9.14
N PHE A 461 -5.07 -4.02 -8.68
CA PHE A 461 -5.32 -3.34 -7.41
C PHE A 461 -6.35 -4.11 -6.59
N ASP A 462 -5.97 -5.28 -6.06
CA ASP A 462 -6.85 -6.13 -5.26
C ASP A 462 -7.17 -5.48 -3.90
N LEU A 463 -8.44 -5.14 -3.67
CA LEU A 463 -8.87 -4.42 -2.47
C LEU A 463 -8.62 -5.23 -1.19
N LEU A 464 -8.70 -6.56 -1.23
CA LEU A 464 -8.41 -7.39 -0.06
C LEU A 464 -6.96 -7.19 0.41
N GLN A 465 -6.01 -7.13 -0.53
CA GLN A 465 -4.60 -6.92 -0.21
C GLN A 465 -4.35 -5.52 0.38
N VAL A 466 -5.03 -4.51 -0.15
CA VAL A 466 -4.96 -3.13 0.35
C VAL A 466 -5.50 -3.05 1.77
N LEU A 467 -6.68 -3.64 2.04
CA LEU A 467 -7.28 -3.65 3.37
C LEU A 467 -6.42 -4.39 4.38
N LEU A 468 -5.85 -5.54 4.01
CA LEU A 468 -4.97 -6.32 4.87
C LEU A 468 -3.67 -5.58 5.22
N ARG A 469 -3.21 -4.68 4.34
CA ARG A 469 -2.00 -3.88 4.53
C ARG A 469 -2.26 -2.63 5.37
N ASP A 470 -3.34 -1.92 5.09
CA ASP A 470 -3.57 -0.57 5.63
C ASP A 470 -4.51 -0.56 6.85
N TYR A 471 -5.34 -1.59 7.02
CA TYR A 471 -6.34 -1.66 8.08
C TYR A 471 -6.15 -2.89 8.98
N LYS A 472 -6.54 -2.73 10.25
CA LYS A 472 -6.50 -3.77 11.28
C LYS A 472 -7.92 -4.14 11.72
N LEU A 473 -8.58 -5.00 10.93
CA LEU A 473 -9.97 -5.42 11.14
C LEU A 473 -10.06 -6.78 11.84
N ARG A 474 -11.23 -7.13 12.37
CA ARG A 474 -11.49 -8.47 12.96
C ARG A 474 -11.78 -9.52 11.88
N SER A 475 -12.56 -9.14 10.88
CA SER A 475 -12.86 -9.94 9.69
C SER A 475 -12.54 -9.13 8.44
N TYR A 476 -12.07 -9.81 7.40
CA TYR A 476 -11.77 -9.27 6.08
C TYR A 476 -12.65 -9.93 5.01
N THR A 477 -13.84 -10.42 5.34
CA THR A 477 -14.83 -10.82 4.33
C THR A 477 -15.44 -9.56 3.69
N LEU A 478 -15.81 -9.62 2.41
CA LEU A 478 -16.39 -8.48 1.70
C LEU A 478 -17.62 -7.91 2.44
N ASN A 479 -18.50 -8.79 2.95
CA ASN A 479 -19.65 -8.37 3.76
C ASN A 479 -19.23 -7.60 5.03
N ALA A 480 -18.24 -8.10 5.78
CA ALA A 480 -17.81 -7.46 7.02
C ALA A 480 -17.16 -6.09 6.77
N VAL A 481 -16.36 -5.95 5.72
CA VAL A 481 -15.70 -4.68 5.38
C VAL A 481 -16.69 -3.68 4.77
N SER A 482 -17.65 -4.16 3.98
CA SER A 482 -18.74 -3.33 3.43
C SER A 482 -19.62 -2.80 4.56
N PHE A 483 -19.99 -3.64 5.53
CA PHE A 483 -20.72 -3.17 6.71
C PHE A 483 -19.90 -2.17 7.53
N HIS A 484 -18.61 -2.44 7.73
CA HIS A 484 -17.74 -1.57 8.52
C HIS A 484 -17.58 -0.17 7.90
N PHE A 485 -17.37 -0.07 6.59
CA PHE A 485 -17.04 1.21 5.92
C PHE A 485 -18.23 1.88 5.22
N LEU A 486 -19.18 1.10 4.69
CA LEU A 486 -20.33 1.59 3.93
C LEU A 486 -21.64 1.51 4.74
N GLN A 487 -21.68 0.77 5.85
CA GLN A 487 -22.91 0.47 6.61
C GLN A 487 -23.95 -0.32 5.79
N GLU A 488 -23.48 -1.07 4.81
CA GLU A 488 -24.31 -1.94 3.96
C GLU A 488 -24.02 -3.41 4.23
N GLN A 489 -25.08 -4.21 4.26
CA GLN A 489 -24.97 -5.67 4.30
C GLN A 489 -25.14 -6.22 2.88
N LYS A 490 -24.33 -7.21 2.55
CA LYS A 490 -24.51 -8.00 1.33
C LYS A 490 -25.69 -8.96 1.52
N GLU A 491 -26.48 -9.20 0.47
CA GLU A 491 -27.46 -10.28 0.47
C GLU A 491 -26.72 -11.63 0.58
N ASP A 492 -27.05 -12.46 1.58
CA ASP A 492 -26.32 -13.70 1.84
C ASP A 492 -26.84 -14.84 0.94
N VAL A 493 -26.22 -15.01 -0.23
CA VAL A 493 -26.43 -16.18 -1.08
C VAL A 493 -25.41 -17.26 -0.68
N GLN A 494 -25.88 -18.29 0.02
CA GLN A 494 -25.01 -19.40 0.43
C GLN A 494 -24.46 -20.15 -0.79
N HIS A 495 -23.19 -20.53 -0.77
CA HIS A 495 -22.56 -21.22 -1.90
C HIS A 495 -23.29 -22.51 -2.31
N SER A 496 -23.94 -23.19 -1.36
CA SER A 496 -24.69 -24.42 -1.64
C SER A 496 -25.94 -24.23 -2.49
N ILE A 497 -26.49 -23.00 -2.57
CA ILE A 497 -27.70 -22.72 -3.36
C ILE A 497 -27.39 -22.12 -4.73
N ILE A 498 -26.15 -21.69 -4.98
CA ILE A 498 -25.73 -21.09 -6.27
C ILE A 498 -26.01 -22.06 -7.42
N THR A 499 -25.64 -23.33 -7.25
CA THR A 499 -25.88 -24.39 -8.24
C THR A 499 -27.38 -24.61 -8.49
N ASP A 500 -28.22 -24.52 -7.46
CA ASP A 500 -29.67 -24.67 -7.59
C ASP A 500 -30.30 -23.46 -8.32
N LEU A 501 -29.85 -22.24 -7.99
CA LEU A 501 -30.28 -21.01 -8.66
C LEU A 501 -29.88 -20.99 -10.14
N GLN A 502 -28.68 -21.47 -10.46
CA GLN A 502 -28.21 -21.58 -11.84
C GLN A 502 -29.05 -22.58 -12.65
N ASN A 503 -29.36 -23.74 -12.06
CA ASN A 503 -30.15 -24.81 -12.70
C ASN A 503 -31.66 -24.53 -12.74
N GLY A 504 -32.12 -23.46 -12.11
CA GLY A 504 -33.51 -23.00 -12.16
C GLY A 504 -33.87 -22.34 -13.49
N ASN A 505 -34.56 -21.21 -13.41
CA ASN A 505 -35.05 -20.46 -14.56
C ASN A 505 -34.26 -19.15 -14.77
N GLU A 506 -34.68 -18.35 -15.76
CA GLU A 506 -34.03 -17.09 -16.07
C GLU A 506 -34.11 -16.05 -14.94
N GLN A 507 -35.13 -16.13 -14.08
CA GLN A 507 -35.32 -15.23 -12.93
C GLN A 507 -34.42 -15.62 -11.75
N THR A 508 -34.22 -16.92 -11.50
CA THR A 508 -33.24 -17.36 -10.49
C THR A 508 -31.81 -17.00 -10.90
N ARG A 509 -31.49 -17.10 -12.21
CA ARG A 509 -30.22 -16.61 -12.75
C ARG A 509 -30.09 -15.09 -12.73
N ARG A 510 -31.19 -14.35 -12.92
CA ARG A 510 -31.25 -12.89 -12.73
C ARG A 510 -30.91 -12.49 -11.31
N ARG A 511 -31.49 -13.15 -10.30
CA ARG A 511 -31.13 -12.92 -8.89
C ARG A 511 -29.64 -13.14 -8.63
N LEU A 512 -29.07 -14.23 -9.16
CA LEU A 512 -27.64 -14.49 -9.06
C LEU A 512 -26.80 -13.41 -9.77
N ALA A 513 -27.26 -12.90 -10.92
CA ALA A 513 -26.59 -11.84 -11.65
C ALA A 513 -26.63 -10.49 -10.91
N VAL A 514 -27.74 -10.14 -10.26
CA VAL A 514 -27.83 -8.95 -9.38
C VAL A 514 -26.86 -9.08 -8.21
N TYR A 515 -26.79 -10.26 -7.60
CA TYR A 515 -25.84 -10.55 -6.52
C TYR A 515 -24.38 -10.38 -6.97
N CYS A 516 -24.00 -10.99 -8.11
CA CYS A 516 -22.64 -10.87 -8.67
C CYS A 516 -22.32 -9.42 -9.10
N LEU A 517 -23.30 -8.67 -9.63
CA LEU A 517 -23.13 -7.23 -9.92
C LEU A 517 -22.86 -6.42 -8.65
N LYS A 518 -23.56 -6.69 -7.55
CA LYS A 518 -23.33 -6.01 -6.27
C LYS A 518 -21.91 -6.32 -5.77
N ASP A 519 -21.45 -7.56 -5.87
CA ASP A 519 -20.08 -7.95 -5.49
C ASP A 519 -19.00 -7.32 -6.36
N ALA A 520 -19.24 -7.16 -7.67
CA ALA A 520 -18.34 -6.41 -8.54
C ALA A 520 -18.35 -4.90 -8.23
N TYR A 521 -19.46 -4.34 -7.73
CA TYR A 521 -19.61 -2.91 -7.47
C TYR A 521 -19.08 -2.46 -6.10
N LEU A 522 -19.25 -3.26 -5.05
CA LEU A 522 -18.78 -2.94 -3.69
C LEU A 522 -17.28 -2.57 -3.63
N PRO A 523 -16.36 -3.26 -4.34
CA PRO A 523 -14.95 -2.87 -4.40
C PRO A 523 -14.72 -1.47 -4.98
N LEU A 524 -15.47 -1.04 -6.01
CA LEU A 524 -15.36 0.33 -6.54
C LEU A 524 -15.75 1.36 -5.48
N ARG A 525 -16.88 1.14 -4.80
CA ARG A 525 -17.36 2.05 -3.75
C ARG A 525 -16.41 2.12 -2.57
N LEU A 526 -15.84 0.98 -2.14
CA LEU A 526 -14.84 0.93 -1.09
C LEU A 526 -13.55 1.65 -1.51
N LEU A 527 -13.06 1.45 -2.74
CA LEU A 527 -11.89 2.16 -3.26
C LEU A 527 -12.08 3.67 -3.25
N GLN A 528 -13.25 4.16 -3.66
CA GLN A 528 -13.60 5.57 -3.63
C GLN A 528 -13.71 6.09 -2.19
N LYS A 529 -14.47 5.40 -1.33
CA LYS A 529 -14.70 5.81 0.07
C LYS A 529 -13.39 5.91 0.86
N LEU A 530 -12.45 5.02 0.59
CA LEU A 530 -11.14 4.96 1.26
C LEU A 530 -10.04 5.72 0.48
N MET A 531 -10.37 6.30 -0.68
CA MET A 531 -9.47 7.05 -1.56
C MET A 531 -8.20 6.26 -1.93
N CYS A 532 -8.29 4.95 -2.09
CA CYS A 532 -7.13 4.07 -2.18
C CYS A 532 -6.22 4.39 -3.37
N ILE A 533 -6.79 4.55 -4.57
CA ILE A 533 -6.04 4.82 -5.80
C ILE A 533 -5.27 6.14 -5.67
N ILE A 534 -5.95 7.21 -5.23
CA ILE A 534 -5.36 8.54 -5.04
C ILE A 534 -4.20 8.49 -4.02
N ASN A 535 -4.44 7.87 -2.87
CA ASN A 535 -3.42 7.77 -1.80
C ASN A 535 -2.17 7.02 -2.28
N TYR A 536 -2.34 5.96 -3.08
CA TYR A 536 -1.23 5.17 -3.61
C TYR A 536 -0.52 5.90 -4.76
N MET A 537 -1.24 6.60 -5.65
CA MET A 537 -0.62 7.43 -6.69
C MET A 537 0.24 8.54 -6.08
N GLU A 538 -0.27 9.25 -5.07
CA GLU A 538 0.52 10.29 -4.38
C GLU A 538 1.71 9.70 -3.62
N MET A 539 1.56 8.52 -3.01
CA MET A 539 2.69 7.79 -2.43
C MET A 539 3.76 7.46 -3.48
N ALA A 540 3.36 7.03 -4.68
CA ALA A 540 4.27 6.70 -5.77
C ALA A 540 5.01 7.95 -6.29
N ARG A 541 4.30 9.09 -6.41
CA ARG A 541 4.84 10.41 -6.76
C ARG A 541 5.86 10.90 -5.73
N VAL A 542 5.52 10.84 -4.44
CA VAL A 542 6.36 11.31 -3.32
C VAL A 542 7.60 10.45 -3.11
N THR A 543 7.48 9.14 -3.28
CA THR A 543 8.58 8.20 -3.02
C THR A 543 9.39 7.86 -4.27
N GLY A 544 8.92 8.22 -5.45
CA GLY A 544 9.63 8.01 -6.71
C GLY A 544 9.76 6.53 -7.07
N VAL A 545 8.77 5.71 -6.74
CA VAL A 545 8.71 4.27 -7.09
C VAL A 545 7.50 3.98 -7.98
N PRO A 546 7.50 2.89 -8.78
CA PRO A 546 6.32 2.48 -9.54
C PRO A 546 5.10 2.23 -8.65
N LEU A 547 3.89 2.46 -9.16
CA LEU A 547 2.64 2.21 -8.43
C LEU A 547 2.53 0.75 -7.97
N THR A 548 2.91 -0.19 -8.83
CA THR A 548 2.90 -1.64 -8.58
C THR A 548 3.84 -2.06 -7.43
N TYR A 549 4.91 -1.31 -7.18
CA TYR A 549 5.82 -1.58 -6.06
C TYR A 549 5.17 -1.27 -4.70
N LEU A 550 4.18 -0.37 -4.66
CA LEU A 550 3.46 -0.09 -3.44
C LEU A 550 2.58 -1.25 -3.00
N LEU A 551 2.19 -2.17 -3.89
CA LEU A 551 1.41 -3.35 -3.55
C LEU A 551 2.31 -4.58 -3.31
N SER A 552 3.38 -4.72 -4.10
CA SER A 552 4.25 -5.90 -4.09
C SER A 552 5.50 -5.80 -3.21
N ARG A 553 5.92 -4.59 -2.80
CA ARG A 553 7.14 -4.34 -2.02
C ARG A 553 6.84 -3.62 -0.70
N GLY A 554 7.79 -3.72 0.24
CA GLY A 554 7.73 -3.09 1.56
C GLY A 554 8.21 -1.63 1.57
N GLN A 555 8.38 -1.07 2.76
CA GLN A 555 8.76 0.35 2.93
C GLN A 555 10.20 0.67 2.48
N GLN A 556 11.13 -0.31 2.52
CA GLN A 556 12.55 -0.06 2.25
C GLN A 556 12.82 0.51 0.85
N ILE A 557 12.12 0.03 -0.19
CA ILE A 557 12.38 0.47 -1.57
C ILE A 557 12.05 1.95 -1.78
N LYS A 558 11.07 2.47 -1.02
CA LYS A 558 10.68 3.88 -1.05
C LYS A 558 11.79 4.79 -0.55
N VAL A 559 12.38 4.43 0.60
CA VAL A 559 13.49 5.19 1.19
C VAL A 559 14.74 5.08 0.32
N VAL A 560 15.02 3.90 -0.25
CA VAL A 560 16.14 3.71 -1.18
C VAL A 560 16.00 4.59 -2.42
N SER A 561 14.82 4.67 -3.05
CA SER A 561 14.60 5.55 -4.20
C SER A 561 14.85 7.02 -3.85
N GLN A 562 14.31 7.50 -2.73
CA GLN A 562 14.55 8.87 -2.26
C GLN A 562 16.03 9.14 -1.96
N LEU A 563 16.73 8.18 -1.35
CA LEU A 563 18.14 8.29 -1.01
C LEU A 563 19.02 8.37 -2.27
N LEU A 564 18.75 7.53 -3.27
CA LEU A 564 19.48 7.55 -4.55
C LEU A 564 19.32 8.89 -5.29
N ARG A 565 18.09 9.43 -5.32
CA ARG A 565 17.82 10.73 -5.98
C ARG A 565 18.58 11.87 -5.32
N GLN A 566 18.69 11.89 -4.00
CA GLN A 566 19.44 12.93 -3.29
C GLN A 566 20.95 12.70 -3.35
N ALA A 567 21.40 11.44 -3.26
CA ALA A 567 22.81 11.09 -3.39
C ALA A 567 23.37 11.50 -4.77
N MET A 568 22.59 11.29 -5.84
CA MET A 568 22.98 11.67 -7.20
C MET A 568 23.24 13.17 -7.36
N LYS A 569 22.49 14.03 -6.66
CA LYS A 569 22.66 15.50 -6.69
C LYS A 569 23.94 15.98 -6.00
N GLN A 570 24.57 15.12 -5.20
CA GLN A 570 25.76 15.45 -4.40
C GLN A 570 26.97 14.58 -4.76
N ASP A 571 26.93 13.88 -5.91
CA ASP A 571 27.98 12.96 -6.35
C ASP A 571 28.34 11.87 -5.32
N LEU A 572 27.35 11.45 -4.53
CA LEU A 572 27.48 10.37 -3.56
C LEU A 572 27.02 9.03 -4.16
N VAL A 573 27.73 7.96 -3.83
CA VAL A 573 27.37 6.59 -4.23
C VAL A 573 27.05 5.71 -3.03
N MET A 574 25.96 4.93 -3.14
CA MET A 574 25.52 4.03 -2.06
C MET A 574 26.27 2.70 -2.10
N PRO A 575 26.97 2.30 -1.02
CA PRO A 575 27.66 1.01 -0.98
C PRO A 575 26.68 -0.16 -0.91
N VAL A 576 27.09 -1.31 -1.43
CA VAL A 576 26.40 -2.58 -1.14
C VAL A 576 26.95 -3.15 0.17
N VAL A 577 26.13 -3.08 1.23
CA VAL A 577 26.48 -3.61 2.56
C VAL A 577 25.96 -5.04 2.70
N ARG A 578 26.79 -5.95 3.23
CA ARG A 578 26.34 -7.31 3.58
C ARG A 578 25.59 -7.24 4.90
N THR A 579 24.39 -7.81 4.93
CA THR A 579 23.58 -7.91 6.15
C THR A 579 23.97 -9.16 6.92
N GLU A 580 24.55 -8.99 8.10
CA GLU A 580 24.68 -10.04 9.10
C GLU A 580 23.72 -9.74 10.25
N GLY A 581 23.09 -10.77 10.81
CA GLY A 581 22.16 -10.61 11.93
C GLY A 581 22.91 -10.07 13.16
N GLY A 582 22.64 -8.83 13.53
CA GLY A 582 23.19 -8.20 14.73
C GLY A 582 22.29 -8.40 15.96
N GLU A 583 22.77 -7.98 17.12
CA GLU A 583 21.97 -7.93 18.34
C GLU A 583 20.92 -6.80 18.27
N ASP A 584 19.75 -7.00 18.88
CA ASP A 584 18.74 -5.94 19.02
C ASP A 584 19.30 -4.78 19.87
N TYR A 585 18.87 -3.55 19.56
CA TYR A 585 19.32 -2.35 20.27
C TYR A 585 18.28 -1.78 21.23
N THR A 586 18.71 -1.00 22.22
CA THR A 586 17.82 -0.37 23.19
C THR A 586 16.89 0.64 22.52
N GLY A 587 15.58 0.37 22.59
CA GLY A 587 14.52 1.22 22.04
C GLY A 587 14.16 2.45 22.90
N ALA A 588 12.93 2.93 22.75
CA ALA A 588 12.40 4.05 23.50
C ALA A 588 12.20 3.74 25.00
N THR A 589 12.21 4.79 25.84
CA THR A 589 11.84 4.69 27.26
C THR A 589 10.33 4.85 27.44
N VAL A 590 9.78 4.09 28.38
CA VAL A 590 8.43 4.28 28.90
C VAL A 590 8.55 4.62 30.38
N ILE A 591 8.11 5.81 30.76
CA ILE A 591 8.11 6.27 32.16
C ILE A 591 7.20 5.34 32.97
N GLU A 592 7.61 4.98 34.18
CA GLU A 592 6.78 4.15 35.05
C GLU A 592 5.47 4.87 35.36
N PRO A 593 4.31 4.24 35.10
CA PRO A 593 3.02 4.87 35.33
C PRO A 593 2.71 4.96 36.82
N GLU A 594 2.25 6.13 37.26
CA GLU A 594 1.53 6.27 38.52
C GLU A 594 0.12 5.72 38.32
N LYS A 595 -0.07 4.43 38.61
CA LYS A 595 -1.33 3.74 38.34
C LYS A 595 -2.45 4.31 39.20
N GLY A 596 -3.61 4.49 38.61
CA GLY A 596 -4.77 4.97 39.34
C GLY A 596 -5.87 5.53 38.46
N TYR A 597 -6.94 5.92 39.14
CA TYR A 597 -8.02 6.69 38.57
C TYR A 597 -7.86 8.17 38.96
N TYR A 598 -7.74 9.02 37.96
CA TYR A 598 -7.57 10.45 38.09
C TYR A 598 -8.88 11.16 37.76
N SER A 599 -9.54 11.66 38.80
CA SER A 599 -10.72 12.51 38.70
C SER A 599 -10.36 13.99 38.53
N VAL A 600 -9.18 14.29 37.97
CA VAL A 600 -8.69 15.65 37.66
C VAL A 600 -8.18 15.68 36.22
N PRO A 601 -8.21 16.83 35.54
CA PRO A 601 -7.67 16.97 34.19
C PRO A 601 -6.18 16.61 34.09
N ILE A 602 -5.83 15.77 33.12
CA ILE A 602 -4.44 15.40 32.80
C ILE A 602 -4.09 15.92 31.40
N ALA A 603 -3.13 16.84 31.32
CA ALA A 603 -2.67 17.38 30.04
C ALA A 603 -1.66 16.42 29.39
N THR A 604 -1.78 16.21 28.08
CA THR A 604 -0.82 15.42 27.29
C THR A 604 -0.03 16.33 26.37
N LEU A 605 1.29 16.28 26.49
CA LEU A 605 2.22 17.00 25.64
C LEU A 605 3.00 15.98 24.80
N ASP A 606 3.12 16.20 23.49
CA ASP A 606 3.68 15.24 22.54
C ASP A 606 4.68 15.91 21.58
N PHE A 607 5.77 15.22 21.23
CA PHE A 607 6.76 15.75 20.30
C PHE A 607 6.32 15.59 18.84
N SER A 608 6.26 16.70 18.12
CA SER A 608 5.86 16.69 16.70
C SER A 608 6.95 16.02 15.85
N SER A 609 6.65 14.81 15.34
CA SER A 609 7.58 14.01 14.53
C SER A 609 8.94 13.79 15.21
N LEU A 610 8.93 13.29 16.45
CA LEU A 610 10.12 13.15 17.31
C LEU A 610 11.39 12.66 16.58
N TYR A 611 11.36 11.46 16.00
CA TYR A 611 12.55 10.86 15.40
C TYR A 611 13.06 11.63 14.17
N PRO A 612 12.23 12.01 13.19
CA PRO A 612 12.64 12.94 12.14
C PRO A 612 13.26 14.24 12.68
N SER A 613 12.66 14.83 13.70
CA SER A 613 13.12 16.09 14.30
C SER A 613 14.49 15.94 14.98
N ILE A 614 14.74 14.83 15.68
CA ILE A 614 16.06 14.50 16.26
C ILE A 614 17.11 14.36 15.15
N MET A 615 16.81 13.61 14.09
CA MET A 615 17.74 13.39 12.99
C MET A 615 18.14 14.70 12.32
N MET A 616 17.18 15.61 12.11
CA MET A 616 17.45 16.94 11.55
C MET A 616 18.25 17.85 12.50
N ALA A 617 17.79 18.00 13.75
CA ALA A 617 18.39 18.90 14.74
C ALA A 617 19.86 18.56 15.05
N HIS A 618 20.19 17.26 15.05
CA HIS A 618 21.53 16.76 15.37
C HIS A 618 22.31 16.27 14.14
N ASN A 619 21.83 16.57 12.92
CA ASN A 619 22.50 16.25 11.66
C ASN A 619 22.89 14.76 11.50
N LEU A 620 22.02 13.84 11.93
CA LEU A 620 22.30 12.40 11.95
C LEU A 620 22.08 11.78 10.56
N CYS A 621 23.16 11.31 9.93
CA CYS A 621 23.15 10.74 8.60
C CYS A 621 24.30 9.75 8.38
N TYR A 622 24.15 8.85 7.41
CA TYR A 622 25.25 8.00 6.90
C TYR A 622 26.49 8.83 6.53
N THR A 623 26.27 9.99 5.90
CA THR A 623 27.32 10.85 5.35
C THR A 623 28.00 11.74 6.38
N THR A 624 27.45 11.81 7.60
CA THR A 624 27.95 12.66 8.69
C THR A 624 28.51 11.84 9.85
N LEU A 625 28.31 10.52 9.84
CA LEU A 625 28.86 9.59 10.83
C LEU A 625 30.39 9.54 10.75
N LEU A 626 31.05 9.68 11.90
CA LEU A 626 32.50 9.59 12.02
C LEU A 626 32.93 8.27 12.66
N GLN A 627 33.98 7.68 12.09
CA GLN A 627 34.73 6.66 12.81
C GLN A 627 35.71 7.32 13.78
N LYS A 628 35.95 6.68 14.92
CA LYS A 628 36.87 7.20 15.97
C LYS A 628 38.27 7.54 15.41
N SER A 629 38.78 6.74 14.47
CA SER A 629 40.09 6.97 13.85
C SER A 629 40.12 8.11 12.84
N GLN A 630 38.96 8.62 12.38
CA GLN A 630 38.88 9.67 11.37
C GLN A 630 39.05 11.07 11.98
N VAL A 631 38.73 11.27 13.26
CA VAL A 631 38.85 12.57 13.92
C VAL A 631 40.28 13.09 13.84
N GLU A 632 41.25 12.25 14.22
CA GLU A 632 42.68 12.59 14.16
C GLU A 632 43.17 12.71 12.71
N LYS A 633 42.78 11.78 11.83
CA LYS A 633 43.22 11.76 10.42
C LYS A 633 42.77 12.98 9.63
N LEU A 634 41.57 13.49 9.92
CA LEU A 634 40.99 14.66 9.26
C LEU A 634 41.33 15.97 9.98
N GLY A 635 42.01 15.92 11.14
CA GLY A 635 42.35 17.10 11.92
C GLY A 635 41.12 17.83 12.46
N LEU A 636 40.05 17.11 12.80
CA LEU A 636 38.80 17.70 13.27
C LEU A 636 38.93 18.14 14.73
N SER A 637 38.45 19.34 15.01
CA SER A 637 38.38 19.90 16.35
C SER A 637 37.09 19.46 17.07
N PRO A 638 37.03 19.53 18.41
CA PRO A 638 35.81 19.20 19.17
C PRO A 638 34.58 20.05 18.83
N GLU A 639 34.78 21.22 18.20
CA GLU A 639 33.69 22.09 17.74
C GLU A 639 33.10 21.66 16.39
N ASP A 640 33.77 20.78 15.65
CA ASP A 640 33.34 20.31 14.32
C ASP A 640 32.33 19.15 14.37
N PHE A 641 32.22 18.47 15.51
CA PHE A 641 31.36 17.30 15.68
C PHE A 641 30.57 17.33 16.99
N ILE A 642 29.59 16.44 17.10
CA ILE A 642 28.85 16.17 18.32
C ILE A 642 29.09 14.72 18.76
N LYS A 643 28.92 14.47 20.05
CA LYS A 643 28.88 13.12 20.63
C LYS A 643 27.46 12.80 21.07
N THR A 644 26.91 11.69 20.61
CA THR A 644 25.55 11.26 20.95
C THR A 644 25.50 10.62 22.34
N PRO A 645 24.31 10.44 22.93
CA PRO A 645 24.18 9.76 24.23
C PRO A 645 24.67 8.32 24.23
N THR A 646 24.74 7.67 23.06
CA THR A 646 25.30 6.31 22.88
C THR A 646 26.81 6.31 22.65
N GLY A 647 27.40 7.48 22.42
CA GLY A 647 28.84 7.68 22.29
C GLY A 647 29.35 7.78 20.84
N ASP A 648 28.45 7.75 19.87
CA ASP A 648 28.77 7.91 18.45
C ASP A 648 29.09 9.36 18.11
N LEU A 649 29.87 9.57 17.05
CA LEU A 649 30.34 10.89 16.63
C LEU A 649 29.74 11.26 15.28
N PHE A 650 29.20 12.47 15.17
CA PHE A 650 28.64 13.02 13.92
C PHE A 650 29.16 14.43 13.67
N VAL A 651 29.58 14.75 12.45
CA VAL A 651 29.97 16.12 12.10
C VAL A 651 28.76 17.06 12.14
N LYS A 652 29.00 18.33 12.52
CA LYS A 652 27.98 19.38 12.49
C LYS A 652 27.61 19.75 11.06
N SER A 653 26.45 20.39 10.90
CA SER A 653 25.95 20.86 9.60
C SER A 653 26.85 21.90 8.94
N SER A 654 27.68 22.62 9.72
CA SER A 654 28.72 23.53 9.22
C SER A 654 29.80 22.83 8.40
N MET A 655 30.07 21.55 8.67
CA MET A 655 31.05 20.73 7.95
C MET A 655 30.42 20.01 6.76
N ARG A 656 29.25 19.42 7.00
CA ARG A 656 28.42 18.77 5.98
C ARG A 656 26.98 18.71 6.44
N LYS A 657 26.04 19.13 5.60
CA LYS A 657 24.62 18.85 5.78
C LYS A 657 24.34 17.40 5.37
N GLY A 658 23.77 16.61 6.27
CA GLY A 658 23.46 15.20 5.99
C GLY A 658 22.30 15.02 5.00
N LEU A 659 22.40 13.98 4.16
CA LEU A 659 21.34 13.59 3.21
C LEU A 659 20.00 13.26 3.88
N LEU A 660 20.01 12.54 5.00
CA LEU A 660 18.78 12.15 5.70
C LEU A 660 18.04 13.38 6.27
N PRO A 661 18.71 14.32 6.98
CA PRO A 661 18.12 15.62 7.31
C PRO A 661 17.50 16.34 6.12
N GLU A 662 18.20 16.42 4.98
CA GLU A 662 17.68 17.10 3.79
C GLU A 662 16.44 16.40 3.20
N ILE A 663 16.43 15.07 3.13
CA ILE A 663 15.24 14.29 2.73
C ILE A 663 14.06 14.60 3.65
N LEU A 664 14.28 14.59 4.97
CA LEU A 664 13.25 14.85 5.97
C LEU A 664 12.72 16.29 5.88
N GLU A 665 13.59 17.27 5.74
CA GLU A 665 13.22 18.68 5.54
C GLU A 665 12.36 18.85 4.28
N ASN A 666 12.75 18.21 3.17
CA ASN A 666 11.99 18.25 1.92
C ASN A 666 10.60 17.61 2.07
N LEU A 667 10.51 16.44 2.71
CA LEU A 667 9.24 15.74 2.95
C LEU A 667 8.32 16.55 3.87
N LEU A 668 8.84 17.09 4.97
CA LEU A 668 8.05 17.88 5.93
C LEU A 668 7.63 19.24 5.34
N SER A 669 8.51 19.90 4.58
CA SER A 669 8.19 21.15 3.89
C SER A 669 7.12 20.94 2.82
N ALA A 670 7.25 19.89 2.00
CA ALA A 670 6.23 19.51 1.03
C ALA A 670 4.90 19.19 1.73
N ARG A 671 4.93 18.52 2.89
CA ARG A 671 3.72 18.22 3.67
C ARG A 671 3.05 19.50 4.17
N LYS A 672 3.84 20.47 4.63
CA LYS A 672 3.34 21.77 5.08
C LYS A 672 2.66 22.52 3.92
N ARG A 673 3.26 22.52 2.72
CA ARG A 673 2.65 23.10 1.50
C ARG A 673 1.34 22.41 1.14
N ALA A 674 1.33 21.07 1.06
CA ALA A 674 0.13 20.29 0.76
C ALA A 674 -1.02 20.56 1.75
N LYS A 675 -0.73 20.65 3.06
CA LYS A 675 -1.74 21.02 4.07
C LYS A 675 -2.24 22.46 3.92
N ALA A 676 -1.40 23.39 3.45
CA ALA A 676 -1.79 24.78 3.22
C ALA A 676 -2.67 24.92 1.97
N GLU A 677 -2.35 24.19 0.91
CA GLU A 677 -3.17 24.09 -0.32
C GLU A 677 -4.52 23.43 -0.02
N LEU A 678 -4.52 22.31 0.72
CA LEU A 678 -5.73 21.59 1.12
C LEU A 678 -6.75 22.48 1.87
N LYS A 679 -6.27 23.44 2.68
CA LYS A 679 -7.12 24.39 3.40
C LYS A 679 -7.80 25.42 2.49
N LYS A 680 -7.20 25.73 1.34
CA LYS A 680 -7.69 26.75 0.38
C LYS A 680 -8.53 26.16 -0.73
N GLU A 681 -8.27 24.89 -1.09
CA GLU A 681 -8.97 24.21 -2.17
C GLU A 681 -10.48 24.08 -1.86
N THR A 682 -11.31 24.14 -2.89
CA THR A 682 -12.76 23.99 -2.79
C THR A 682 -13.25 22.75 -3.54
N ASP A 683 -12.57 22.38 -4.63
CA ASP A 683 -12.91 21.21 -5.44
C ASP A 683 -12.76 19.91 -4.64
N PRO A 684 -13.83 19.10 -4.51
CA PRO A 684 -13.78 17.87 -3.72
C PRO A 684 -12.72 16.88 -4.19
N PHE A 685 -12.54 16.71 -5.50
CA PHE A 685 -11.58 15.75 -6.05
C PHE A 685 -10.14 16.19 -5.77
N LYS A 686 -9.81 17.46 -6.03
CA LYS A 686 -8.49 18.02 -5.69
C LYS A 686 -8.20 17.98 -4.20
N LYS A 687 -9.20 18.18 -3.33
CA LYS A 687 -9.02 17.99 -1.88
C LYS A 687 -8.57 16.57 -1.53
N GLN A 688 -9.18 15.56 -2.16
CA GLN A 688 -8.78 14.16 -1.94
C GLN A 688 -7.33 13.92 -2.38
N VAL A 689 -6.93 14.46 -3.53
CA VAL A 689 -5.54 14.40 -4.01
C VAL A 689 -4.57 15.04 -3.02
N LEU A 690 -4.88 16.24 -2.54
CA LEU A 690 -4.04 16.96 -1.59
C LEU A 690 -3.96 16.29 -0.21
N ASP A 691 -5.06 15.67 0.26
CA ASP A 691 -5.07 14.91 1.51
C ASP A 691 -4.26 13.60 1.39
N GLY A 692 -4.42 12.89 0.27
CA GLY A 692 -3.58 11.71 -0.03
C GLY A 692 -2.10 12.05 -0.07
N ARG A 693 -1.76 13.19 -0.67
CA ARG A 693 -0.39 13.71 -0.70
C ARG A 693 0.17 14.01 0.69
N GLN A 694 -0.55 14.72 1.56
CA GLN A 694 -0.04 15.03 2.91
C GLN A 694 0.13 13.77 3.75
N LEU A 695 -0.75 12.78 3.60
CA LEU A 695 -0.64 11.49 4.26
C LEU A 695 0.58 10.70 3.76
N ALA A 696 0.80 10.66 2.45
CA ALA A 696 1.94 10.01 1.85
C ALA A 696 3.28 10.58 2.34
N LEU A 697 3.37 11.92 2.42
CA LEU A 697 4.54 12.62 2.94
C LEU A 697 4.78 12.31 4.42
N LYS A 698 3.72 12.24 5.25
CA LYS A 698 3.81 11.85 6.67
C LYS A 698 4.37 10.44 6.84
N ILE A 699 3.81 9.47 6.12
CA ILE A 699 4.22 8.06 6.21
C ILE A 699 5.67 7.89 5.74
N SER A 700 6.05 8.59 4.67
CA SER A 700 7.41 8.55 4.14
C SER A 700 8.43 9.08 5.16
N ALA A 701 8.16 10.24 5.77
CA ALA A 701 9.05 10.82 6.77
C ALA A 701 9.27 9.89 7.98
N ASN A 702 8.20 9.25 8.47
CA ASN A 702 8.29 8.30 9.59
C ASN A 702 9.05 7.02 9.23
N SER A 703 9.10 6.64 7.95
CA SER A 703 9.75 5.42 7.50
C SER A 703 11.28 5.55 7.38
N VAL A 704 11.82 6.77 7.26
CA VAL A 704 13.26 7.04 7.12
C VAL A 704 14.05 6.52 8.31
N TYR A 705 13.61 6.79 9.55
CA TYR A 705 14.24 6.26 10.76
C TYR A 705 14.20 4.72 10.80
N GLY A 706 13.04 4.12 10.48
CA GLY A 706 12.87 2.67 10.50
C GLY A 706 13.80 1.96 9.50
N PHE A 707 14.19 2.64 8.41
CA PHE A 707 15.12 2.12 7.42
C PHE A 707 16.54 1.98 7.97
N THR A 708 17.04 2.96 8.74
CA THR A 708 18.41 2.89 9.30
C THR A 708 18.57 1.75 10.30
N GLY A 709 17.51 1.45 11.06
CA GLY A 709 17.50 0.41 12.09
C GLY A 709 17.17 -1.01 11.59
N ALA A 710 16.89 -1.18 10.30
CA ALA A 710 16.52 -2.47 9.73
C ALA A 710 17.76 -3.31 9.41
N GLN A 711 18.19 -4.15 10.36
CA GLN A 711 19.35 -5.06 10.21
C GLN A 711 19.26 -5.97 8.98
N VAL A 712 18.06 -6.46 8.67
CA VAL A 712 17.76 -7.15 7.42
C VAL A 712 17.23 -6.11 6.41
N GLY A 713 18.13 -5.43 5.72
CA GLY A 713 17.80 -4.35 4.80
C GLY A 713 18.93 -3.97 3.86
N LYS A 714 18.67 -3.05 2.91
CA LYS A 714 19.68 -2.67 1.90
C LYS A 714 20.84 -1.84 2.47
N LEU A 715 20.64 -1.12 3.59
CA LEU A 715 21.64 -0.21 4.15
C LEU A 715 21.46 0.04 5.67
N PRO A 716 21.67 -0.98 6.53
CA PRO A 716 21.58 -0.79 7.98
C PRO A 716 22.68 0.15 8.50
N CYS A 717 22.33 0.98 9.48
CA CYS A 717 23.26 1.78 10.30
C CYS A 717 22.63 1.94 11.69
N LEU A 718 23.03 1.05 12.59
CA LEU A 718 22.47 0.95 13.94
C LEU A 718 22.89 2.12 14.81
N GLU A 719 24.06 2.71 14.54
CA GLU A 719 24.62 3.88 15.22
C GLU A 719 23.66 5.07 15.14
N ILE A 720 23.04 5.29 13.98
CA ILE A 720 22.01 6.33 13.80
C ILE A 720 20.78 5.99 14.64
N SER A 721 20.26 4.77 14.54
CA SER A 721 19.02 4.39 15.26
C SER A 721 19.19 4.41 16.78
N GLN A 722 20.33 3.92 17.28
CA GLN A 722 20.71 3.96 18.69
C GLN A 722 20.89 5.40 19.18
N SER A 723 21.53 6.25 18.39
CA SER A 723 21.68 7.67 18.71
C SER A 723 20.32 8.39 18.78
N VAL A 724 19.42 8.12 17.82
CA VAL A 724 18.07 8.68 17.81
C VAL A 724 17.28 8.26 19.06
N THR A 725 17.28 6.97 19.40
CA THR A 725 16.60 6.52 20.62
C THR A 725 17.28 7.06 21.89
N GLY A 726 18.61 7.18 21.89
CA GLY A 726 19.38 7.81 22.95
C GLY A 726 18.95 9.25 23.23
N PHE A 727 18.88 10.07 22.19
CA PHE A 727 18.36 11.44 22.30
C PHE A 727 16.90 11.46 22.76
N GLY A 728 16.04 10.60 22.20
CA GLY A 728 14.64 10.50 22.63
C GLY A 728 14.48 10.23 24.13
N ARG A 729 15.29 9.30 24.68
CA ARG A 729 15.31 9.01 26.13
C ARG A 729 15.80 10.18 26.97
N GLN A 730 16.81 10.92 26.49
CA GLN A 730 17.30 12.11 27.19
C GLN A 730 16.25 13.23 27.19
N MET A 731 15.61 13.46 26.05
CA MET A 731 14.63 14.54 25.87
C MET A 731 13.37 14.34 26.71
N ILE A 732 12.87 13.10 26.82
CA ILE A 732 11.67 12.83 27.64
C ILE A 732 11.95 13.04 29.13
N GLU A 733 13.15 12.67 29.60
CA GLU A 733 13.58 12.90 30.99
C GLU A 733 13.78 14.39 31.27
N GLN A 734 14.42 15.14 30.35
CA GLN A 734 14.53 16.60 30.46
C GLN A 734 13.16 17.27 30.46
N THR A 735 12.24 16.84 29.60
CA THR A 735 10.86 17.34 29.56
C THR A 735 10.17 17.16 30.91
N LYS A 736 10.29 15.98 31.52
CA LYS A 736 9.76 15.72 32.86
C LYS A 736 10.34 16.69 33.89
N GLN A 737 11.67 16.81 33.95
CA GLN A 737 12.35 17.68 34.92
C GLN A 737 11.96 19.14 34.75
N HIS A 738 11.88 19.64 33.52
CA HIS A 738 11.47 21.01 33.23
C HIS A 738 10.03 21.29 33.67
N VAL A 739 9.10 20.40 33.35
CA VAL A 739 7.70 20.54 33.75
C VAL A 739 7.53 20.51 35.27
N GLU A 740 8.12 19.53 35.95
CA GLU A 740 7.98 19.37 37.40
C GLU A 740 8.71 20.46 38.20
N SER A 741 9.75 21.09 37.64
CA SER A 741 10.48 22.18 38.33
C SER A 741 9.87 23.56 38.14
N LYS A 742 9.23 23.83 36.99
CA LYS A 742 8.62 25.15 36.72
C LYS A 742 7.24 25.30 37.33
N TYR A 743 6.36 24.32 37.12
CA TYR A 743 4.95 24.42 37.47
C TYR A 743 4.73 23.98 38.92
N THR A 744 5.20 24.81 39.86
CA THR A 744 5.17 24.52 41.30
C THR A 744 4.49 25.64 42.10
N ILE A 745 4.05 25.32 43.31
CA ILE A 745 3.49 26.29 44.26
C ILE A 745 4.51 27.39 44.57
N SER A 746 5.80 27.03 44.72
CA SER A 746 6.87 27.99 44.97
C SER A 746 7.04 29.03 43.86
N ASN A 747 6.68 28.67 42.62
CA ASN A 747 6.76 29.53 41.44
C ASN A 747 5.43 30.25 41.15
N GLY A 748 4.47 30.21 42.07
CA GLY A 748 3.20 30.93 41.98
C GLY A 748 2.07 30.18 41.25
N TYR A 749 2.22 28.87 40.98
CA TYR A 749 1.15 28.04 40.42
C TYR A 749 0.25 27.45 41.50
N GLN A 750 -0.95 26.99 41.14
CA GLN A 750 -1.96 26.50 42.10
C GLN A 750 -1.57 25.17 42.77
N ALA A 751 -0.73 24.37 42.11
CA ALA A 751 -0.32 23.05 42.58
C ALA A 751 1.04 22.68 41.96
N ASP A 752 1.71 21.72 42.59
CA ASP A 752 2.92 21.12 42.02
C ASP A 752 2.54 20.14 40.91
N ALA A 753 3.01 20.45 39.69
CA ALA A 753 2.81 19.60 38.54
C ALA A 753 3.62 18.31 38.68
N LYS A 754 3.05 17.22 38.17
CA LYS A 754 3.68 15.90 38.22
C LYS A 754 3.47 15.14 36.92
N VAL A 755 4.53 14.57 36.36
CA VAL A 755 4.44 13.69 35.20
C VAL A 755 4.08 12.29 35.70
N ILE A 756 2.84 11.88 35.46
CA ILE A 756 2.30 10.61 35.95
C ILE A 756 2.54 9.44 34.99
N TYR A 757 2.82 9.75 33.71
CA TYR A 757 3.13 8.75 32.69
C TYR A 757 3.82 9.40 31.48
N GLY A 758 4.50 8.58 30.68
CA GLY A 758 5.03 8.97 29.38
C GLY A 758 5.37 7.74 28.54
N ASP A 759 5.08 7.82 27.24
CA ASP A 759 5.36 6.77 26.27
C ASP A 759 6.08 7.37 25.07
N THR A 760 7.37 7.06 24.94
CA THR A 760 8.23 7.38 23.80
C THR A 760 8.41 8.88 23.50
N ASP A 761 7.38 9.53 22.99
CA ASP A 761 7.32 10.91 22.51
C ASP A 761 6.34 11.79 23.29
N SER A 762 5.52 11.20 24.17
CA SER A 762 4.51 11.93 24.93
C SER A 762 4.71 11.85 26.44
N VAL A 763 4.34 12.94 27.13
CA VAL A 763 4.26 13.02 28.60
C VAL A 763 2.85 13.41 29.05
N MET A 764 2.38 12.78 30.11
CA MET A 764 1.06 13.02 30.71
C MET A 764 1.26 13.69 32.06
N VAL A 765 0.80 14.94 32.14
CA VAL A 765 1.09 15.86 33.23
C VAL A 765 -0.17 16.13 34.03
N LYS A 766 -0.12 15.83 35.32
CA LYS A 766 -1.08 16.30 36.31
C LYS A 766 -0.67 17.71 36.73
N LEU A 767 -1.35 18.74 36.21
CA LEU A 767 -1.09 20.14 36.52
C LEU A 767 -1.77 20.63 37.80
N GLY A 768 -2.70 19.83 38.35
CA GLY A 768 -3.39 20.12 39.62
C GLY A 768 -4.48 21.19 39.57
N VAL A 769 -4.86 21.65 38.37
CA VAL A 769 -6.01 22.55 38.15
C VAL A 769 -7.34 21.79 38.11
N ALA A 770 -8.44 22.48 38.38
CA ALA A 770 -9.76 21.86 38.50
C ALA A 770 -10.48 21.70 37.16
N THR A 771 -10.26 22.60 36.19
CA THR A 771 -11.02 22.64 34.94
C THR A 771 -10.22 22.17 33.73
N VAL A 772 -10.91 21.59 32.74
CA VAL A 772 -10.30 21.19 31.46
C VAL A 772 -9.70 22.40 30.75
N GLN A 773 -10.40 23.54 30.76
CA GLN A 773 -9.95 24.76 30.07
C GLN A 773 -8.63 25.30 30.64
N GLU A 774 -8.48 25.33 31.96
CA GLU A 774 -7.22 25.73 32.60
C GLU A 774 -6.09 24.75 32.27
N ALA A 775 -6.37 23.45 32.28
CA ALA A 775 -5.39 22.43 31.94
C ALA A 775 -4.95 22.53 30.47
N MET A 776 -5.86 22.86 29.55
CA MET A 776 -5.52 23.12 28.15
C MET A 776 -4.62 24.37 28.01
N ASN A 777 -4.92 25.44 28.74
CA ASN A 777 -4.16 26.68 28.67
C ASN A 777 -2.74 26.50 29.23
N LEU A 778 -2.62 25.94 30.43
CA LEU A 778 -1.32 25.63 31.04
C LEU A 778 -0.56 24.57 30.24
N GLY A 779 -1.24 23.58 29.65
CA GLY A 779 -0.62 22.59 28.78
C GLY A 779 0.01 23.22 27.54
N LYS A 780 -0.67 24.21 26.91
CA LYS A 780 -0.11 24.97 25.78
C LYS A 780 1.10 25.81 26.21
N GLU A 781 1.00 26.51 27.34
CA GLU A 781 2.12 27.26 27.91
C GLU A 781 3.33 26.35 28.19
N ALA A 782 3.10 25.20 28.81
CA ALA A 782 4.13 24.22 29.11
C ALA A 782 4.80 23.67 27.84
N ALA A 783 3.99 23.35 26.81
CA ALA A 783 4.51 22.87 25.53
C ALA A 783 5.44 23.91 24.86
N ASP A 784 5.00 25.17 24.79
CA ASP A 784 5.77 26.24 24.17
C ASP A 784 7.04 26.57 24.97
N TRP A 785 6.94 26.60 26.30
CA TRP A 785 8.08 26.87 27.18
C TRP A 785 9.11 25.74 27.14
N VAL A 786 8.69 24.48 27.25
CA VAL A 786 9.61 23.33 27.16
C VAL A 786 10.27 23.27 25.78
N SER A 787 9.53 23.57 24.71
CA SER A 787 10.09 23.62 23.35
C SER A 787 11.28 24.57 23.21
N SER A 788 11.33 25.65 24.01
CA SER A 788 12.43 26.63 23.97
C SER A 788 13.79 26.08 24.44
N TYR A 789 13.82 24.95 25.15
CA TYR A 789 15.05 24.30 25.60
C TYR A 789 15.65 23.34 24.58
N PHE A 790 14.91 23.02 23.52
CA PHE A 790 15.36 22.08 22.49
C PHE A 790 15.82 22.80 21.22
N VAL A 791 16.74 22.17 20.50
CA VAL A 791 17.25 22.70 19.24
C VAL A 791 16.17 22.57 18.16
N PRO A 792 15.83 23.63 17.41
CA PRO A 792 14.90 23.53 16.29
C PRO A 792 15.34 22.46 15.27
N PRO A 793 14.42 21.71 14.63
CA PRO A 793 12.96 21.89 14.65
C PRO A 793 12.23 21.05 15.72
N ILE A 794 12.93 20.59 16.76
CA ILE A 794 12.28 19.85 17.85
C ILE A 794 11.27 20.75 18.54
N LYS A 795 10.03 20.29 18.60
CA LYS A 795 8.93 21.02 19.21
C LYS A 795 8.00 20.06 19.94
N LEU A 796 7.69 20.41 21.19
CA LEU A 796 6.65 19.80 21.99
C LEU A 796 5.34 20.55 21.74
N GLU A 797 4.24 19.82 21.55
CA GLU A 797 2.93 20.39 21.28
C GLU A 797 1.92 19.90 22.32
N PHE A 798 1.03 20.78 22.75
CA PHE A 798 -0.15 20.36 23.48
C PHE A 798 -1.06 19.58 22.53
N GLU A 799 -1.39 18.34 22.89
CA GLU A 799 -2.23 17.49 22.05
C GLU A 799 -3.68 17.46 22.58
N LYS A 800 -3.84 17.25 23.88
CA LYS A 800 -5.15 16.91 24.49
C LYS A 800 -5.14 16.99 26.02
N VAL A 801 -6.33 16.99 26.61
CA VAL A 801 -6.57 16.73 28.03
C VAL A 801 -7.41 15.45 28.18
N TYR A 802 -7.07 14.60 29.17
CA TYR A 802 -7.95 13.54 29.64
C TYR A 802 -8.70 13.94 30.91
N TYR A 803 -10.02 13.80 30.92
CA TYR A 803 -10.84 14.06 32.12
C TYR A 803 -12.19 13.30 32.13
N PRO A 804 -12.34 12.20 32.89
CA PRO A 804 -11.36 11.60 33.80
C PRO A 804 -10.33 10.75 33.04
N TYR A 805 -9.31 10.29 33.77
CA TYR A 805 -8.24 9.45 33.24
C TYR A 805 -8.02 8.19 34.09
N LEU A 806 -8.01 7.01 33.47
CA LEU A 806 -7.76 5.72 34.10
C LEU A 806 -6.46 5.12 33.56
N LEU A 807 -5.42 5.10 34.40
CA LEU A 807 -4.11 4.56 34.06
C LEU A 807 -3.89 3.23 34.77
N ILE A 808 -3.91 2.14 34.00
CA ILE A 808 -3.85 0.77 34.52
C ILE A 808 -2.41 0.27 34.53
N ASN A 809 -1.71 0.39 33.41
CA ASN A 809 -0.34 -0.07 33.25
C ASN A 809 0.34 0.61 32.05
N LYS A 810 1.62 0.29 31.81
CA LYS A 810 2.33 0.70 30.60
C LYS A 810 1.51 0.30 29.37
N LYS A 811 1.26 1.27 28.48
CA LYS A 811 0.48 1.11 27.24
C LYS A 811 -0.95 0.61 27.46
N ARG A 812 -1.50 0.75 28.68
CA ARG A 812 -2.86 0.32 29.05
C ARG A 812 -3.57 1.40 29.86
N TYR A 813 -4.41 2.19 29.20
CA TYR A 813 -5.15 3.28 29.83
C TYR A 813 -6.40 3.65 29.04
N ALA A 814 -7.32 4.35 29.70
CA ALA A 814 -8.54 4.89 29.12
C ALA A 814 -8.83 6.29 29.66
N GLY A 815 -9.53 7.13 28.90
CA GLY A 815 -9.95 8.44 29.38
C GLY A 815 -10.83 9.17 28.38
N LEU A 816 -11.59 10.15 28.87
CA LEU A 816 -12.36 11.04 27.99
C LEU A 816 -11.42 12.08 27.38
N TYR A 817 -11.41 12.13 26.05
CA TYR A 817 -10.46 12.86 25.24
C TYR A 817 -11.01 14.25 24.90
N PHE A 818 -10.31 15.32 25.27
CA PHE A 818 -10.65 16.69 24.94
C PHE A 818 -9.50 17.33 24.14
N SER A 819 -9.74 17.71 22.88
CA SER A 819 -8.73 18.40 22.05
C SER A 819 -9.11 19.83 21.68
N SER A 820 -10.36 20.04 21.27
CA SER A 820 -10.75 21.26 20.56
C SER A 820 -11.52 22.24 21.45
N ASN A 821 -12.30 21.73 22.39
CA ASN A 821 -13.07 22.52 23.34
C ASN A 821 -13.05 21.85 24.73
N ALA A 822 -13.34 22.62 25.78
CA ALA A 822 -13.34 22.15 27.16
C ALA A 822 -14.70 21.66 27.67
N GLU A 823 -15.78 21.89 26.92
CA GLU A 823 -17.16 21.61 27.34
C GLU A 823 -17.62 20.19 26.97
N HIS A 824 -17.16 19.69 25.82
CA HIS A 824 -17.54 18.41 25.25
C HIS A 824 -16.31 17.59 24.92
N HIS A 825 -16.32 16.33 25.35
CA HIS A 825 -15.28 15.38 24.98
C HIS A 825 -15.49 14.91 23.53
N ASP A 826 -14.40 14.66 22.82
CA ASP A 826 -14.44 14.18 21.44
C ASP A 826 -14.80 12.69 21.37
N LYS A 827 -14.24 11.90 22.29
CA LYS A 827 -14.45 10.44 22.40
C LYS A 827 -13.92 9.88 23.72
N MET A 828 -14.31 8.65 24.02
CA MET A 828 -13.61 7.81 25.01
C MET A 828 -12.42 7.13 24.32
N ASP A 829 -11.20 7.49 24.70
CA ASP A 829 -9.98 6.89 24.14
C ASP A 829 -9.57 5.69 24.98
N CYS A 830 -9.21 4.60 24.31
CA CYS A 830 -8.88 3.31 24.91
C CYS A 830 -7.56 2.81 24.29
N LYS A 831 -6.49 2.72 25.08
CA LYS A 831 -5.16 2.31 24.60
C LYS A 831 -4.76 0.99 25.23
N GLY A 832 -4.53 -0.02 24.39
CA GLY A 832 -4.01 -1.35 24.77
C GLY A 832 -4.89 -2.20 25.67
N ILE A 833 -6.07 -1.71 26.06
CA ILE A 833 -7.08 -2.45 26.79
C ILE A 833 -7.86 -3.39 25.87
N GLU A 834 -8.60 -4.31 26.47
CA GLU A 834 -9.27 -5.43 25.80
C GLU A 834 -10.34 -4.99 24.78
N THR A 835 -10.88 -3.77 24.88
CA THR A 835 -11.88 -3.21 23.95
C THR A 835 -11.33 -3.00 22.53
N VAL A 836 -10.06 -2.62 22.41
CA VAL A 836 -9.39 -2.36 21.12
C VAL A 836 -8.55 -3.53 20.62
N ARG A 837 -8.48 -4.60 21.41
CA ARG A 837 -7.79 -5.84 21.06
C ARG A 837 -8.70 -6.76 20.24
N ARG A 838 -8.09 -7.52 19.33
CA ARG A 838 -8.79 -8.39 18.37
C ARG A 838 -8.70 -9.87 18.73
N ASP A 839 -7.85 -10.22 19.69
CA ASP A 839 -7.62 -11.59 20.17
C ASP A 839 -8.62 -12.05 21.25
N ASN A 840 -9.63 -11.22 21.54
CA ASN A 840 -10.70 -11.47 22.50
C ASN A 840 -12.06 -11.58 21.80
N CYS A 841 -13.03 -12.24 22.45
CA CYS A 841 -14.39 -12.30 21.93
C CYS A 841 -15.11 -10.94 22.00
N PRO A 842 -16.10 -10.67 21.12
CA PRO A 842 -16.88 -9.44 21.16
C PRO A 842 -17.56 -9.17 22.50
N LEU A 843 -18.01 -10.20 23.21
CA LEU A 843 -18.65 -10.05 24.53
C LEU A 843 -17.77 -9.30 25.52
N VAL A 844 -16.48 -9.67 25.63
CA VAL A 844 -15.55 -9.02 26.57
C VAL A 844 -15.29 -7.57 26.17
N ALA A 845 -15.13 -7.30 24.88
CA ALA A 845 -14.92 -5.94 24.39
C ALA A 845 -16.15 -5.06 24.67
N ASN A 846 -17.35 -5.57 24.43
CA ASN A 846 -18.61 -4.86 24.66
C ASN A 846 -18.84 -4.61 26.15
N LEU A 847 -18.68 -5.63 27.00
CA LEU A 847 -18.79 -5.51 28.45
C LEU A 847 -17.86 -4.43 29.00
N ILE A 848 -16.56 -4.49 28.67
CA ILE A 848 -15.60 -3.52 29.18
C ILE A 848 -15.89 -2.11 28.63
N ASN A 849 -16.33 -1.98 27.38
CA ASN A 849 -16.71 -0.70 26.81
C ASN A 849 -17.89 -0.08 27.58
N THR A 850 -18.97 -0.84 27.81
CA THR A 850 -20.12 -0.35 28.59
C THR A 850 -19.74 -0.02 30.04
N CYS A 851 -18.94 -0.87 30.71
CA CYS A 851 -18.47 -0.56 32.06
C CYS A 851 -17.62 0.73 32.09
N LEU A 852 -16.76 0.95 31.09
CA LEU A 852 -15.97 2.18 30.99
C LEU A 852 -16.85 3.40 30.69
N GLN A 853 -17.91 3.27 29.88
CA GLN A 853 -18.89 4.33 29.67
C GLN A 853 -19.56 4.70 31.00
N ASN A 854 -20.11 3.72 31.74
CA ASN A 854 -20.73 3.96 33.03
C ASN A 854 -19.75 4.62 34.02
N ILE A 855 -18.48 4.21 34.06
CA ILE A 855 -17.48 4.73 35.00
C ILE A 855 -16.97 6.14 34.59
N LEU A 856 -16.65 6.35 33.31
CA LEU A 856 -15.96 7.55 32.84
C LEU A 856 -16.92 8.66 32.39
N ILE A 857 -18.06 8.30 31.79
CA ILE A 857 -19.08 9.22 31.30
C ILE A 857 -20.13 9.45 32.39
N ASP A 858 -20.88 8.39 32.75
CA ASP A 858 -22.04 8.52 33.64
C ASP A 858 -21.65 8.67 35.11
N ARG A 859 -20.40 8.35 35.44
CA ARG A 859 -19.86 8.35 36.80
C ARG A 859 -20.67 7.48 37.77
N ASP A 860 -21.15 6.34 37.27
CA ASP A 860 -21.96 5.36 37.99
C ASP A 860 -21.25 3.98 38.08
N PRO A 861 -20.39 3.77 39.10
CA PRO A 861 -19.76 2.48 39.33
C PRO A 861 -20.76 1.36 39.67
N ASP A 862 -21.87 1.69 40.33
CA ASP A 862 -22.87 0.69 40.72
C ASP A 862 -23.64 0.18 39.50
N GLY A 863 -23.97 1.05 38.56
CA GLY A 863 -24.50 0.69 37.25
C GLY A 863 -23.53 -0.19 36.44
N ALA A 864 -22.23 0.10 36.48
CA ALA A 864 -21.21 -0.76 35.87
C ALA A 864 -21.17 -2.17 36.51
N VAL A 865 -21.28 -2.25 37.84
CA VAL A 865 -21.34 -3.54 38.58
C VAL A 865 -22.62 -4.29 38.26
N ALA A 866 -23.77 -3.61 38.20
CA ALA A 866 -25.05 -4.21 37.86
C ALA A 866 -25.03 -4.80 36.44
N HIS A 867 -24.54 -4.04 35.46
CA HIS A 867 -24.38 -4.51 34.08
C HIS A 867 -23.44 -5.72 33.99
N ALA A 868 -22.30 -5.69 34.68
CA ALA A 868 -21.39 -6.83 34.70
C ALA A 868 -22.04 -8.10 35.30
N LYS A 869 -22.81 -7.96 36.38
CA LYS A 869 -23.56 -9.08 36.98
C LYS A 869 -24.62 -9.64 36.03
N GLU A 870 -25.33 -8.77 35.31
CA GLU A 870 -26.31 -9.17 34.30
C GLU A 870 -25.67 -9.98 33.17
N VAL A 871 -24.58 -9.48 32.59
CA VAL A 871 -23.84 -10.18 31.51
C VAL A 871 -23.30 -11.52 32.00
N ILE A 872 -22.79 -11.61 33.23
CA ILE A 872 -22.36 -12.87 33.84
C ILE A 872 -23.55 -13.83 33.99
N SER A 873 -24.69 -13.33 34.48
CA SER A 873 -25.91 -14.14 34.60
C SER A 873 -26.39 -14.66 33.25
N ASP A 874 -26.43 -13.81 32.22
CA ASP A 874 -26.84 -14.20 30.87
C ASP A 874 -25.90 -15.25 30.27
N LEU A 875 -24.60 -15.10 30.50
CA LEU A 875 -23.60 -16.09 30.07
C LEU A 875 -23.85 -17.45 30.74
N LEU A 876 -24.06 -17.46 32.06
CA LEU A 876 -24.30 -18.70 32.82
C LEU A 876 -25.68 -19.33 32.51
N CYS A 877 -26.65 -18.53 32.10
CA CYS A 877 -27.98 -18.97 31.69
C CYS A 877 -28.09 -19.31 30.19
N ASN A 878 -26.98 -19.34 29.43
CA ASN A 878 -26.96 -19.58 27.98
C ASN A 878 -27.85 -18.62 27.17
N ARG A 879 -27.96 -17.35 27.60
CA ARG A 879 -28.75 -16.30 26.92
C ARG A 879 -27.91 -15.39 26.02
N ILE A 880 -26.64 -15.72 25.81
CA ILE A 880 -25.71 -14.97 24.96
C ILE A 880 -25.65 -15.58 23.56
N ASP A 881 -25.79 -14.74 22.54
CA ASP A 881 -25.64 -15.16 21.15
C ASP A 881 -24.21 -15.63 20.85
N ILE A 882 -24.10 -16.70 20.06
CA ILE A 882 -22.82 -17.35 19.74
C ILE A 882 -21.86 -16.38 19.04
N SER A 883 -22.34 -15.42 18.23
CA SER A 883 -21.48 -14.43 17.57
C SER A 883 -20.67 -13.60 18.56
N GLN A 884 -21.18 -13.39 19.79
CA GLN A 884 -20.49 -12.65 20.85
C GLN A 884 -19.34 -13.45 21.48
N LEU A 885 -19.29 -14.77 21.26
CA LEU A 885 -18.32 -15.68 21.86
C LEU A 885 -17.17 -16.07 20.91
N VAL A 886 -17.26 -15.69 19.63
CA VAL A 886 -16.24 -16.01 18.61
C VAL A 886 -14.92 -15.33 18.95
N ILE A 887 -13.85 -16.10 19.05
CA ILE A 887 -12.48 -15.62 19.17
C ILE A 887 -11.81 -15.77 17.81
N THR A 888 -10.91 -14.85 17.47
CA THR A 888 -10.18 -14.90 16.21
C THR A 888 -8.70 -14.69 16.45
N LYS A 889 -7.88 -15.61 15.94
CA LYS A 889 -6.41 -15.51 16.00
C LYS A 889 -5.81 -15.75 14.63
N GLU A 890 -4.75 -15.02 14.34
CA GLU A 890 -4.01 -15.09 13.07
C GLU A 890 -3.11 -16.33 13.05
N LEU A 891 -3.16 -17.07 11.94
CA LEU A 891 -2.26 -18.19 11.69
C LEU A 891 -0.93 -17.68 11.11
N THR A 892 0.06 -17.46 11.99
CA THR A 892 1.32 -16.78 11.61
C THR A 892 2.37 -17.68 10.95
N ARG A 893 2.29 -19.00 11.15
CA ARG A 893 3.28 -19.98 10.67
C ARG A 893 2.66 -21.37 10.43
N THR A 894 3.42 -22.35 9.90
CA THR A 894 2.93 -23.75 9.78
C THR A 894 2.69 -24.26 11.18
N ALA A 895 1.76 -25.21 11.32
CA ALA A 895 1.58 -25.93 12.57
C ALA A 895 2.88 -26.53 13.13
N GLN A 896 3.75 -27.05 12.24
CA GLN A 896 5.05 -27.64 12.58
C GLN A 896 6.08 -26.62 13.12
N GLU A 897 5.97 -25.35 12.74
CA GLU A 897 6.88 -24.27 13.20
C GLU A 897 6.41 -23.63 14.53
N TYR A 898 5.22 -23.98 15.04
CA TYR A 898 4.78 -23.54 16.36
C TYR A 898 5.47 -24.37 17.45
N ALA A 899 6.26 -23.71 18.30
CA ALA A 899 6.96 -24.35 19.42
C ALA A 899 6.01 -24.99 20.46
N GLY A 900 4.74 -24.58 20.49
CA GLY A 900 3.73 -25.15 21.38
C GLY A 900 2.35 -25.18 20.73
N LYS A 901 1.56 -26.21 21.08
CA LYS A 901 0.21 -26.44 20.55
C LYS A 901 -0.71 -25.25 20.85
N GLN A 902 -1.28 -24.66 19.80
CA GLN A 902 -2.22 -23.55 19.90
C GLN A 902 -3.61 -23.98 19.41
N ALA A 903 -4.66 -23.45 20.04
CA ALA A 903 -6.04 -23.84 19.74
C ALA A 903 -6.47 -23.58 18.29
N HIS A 904 -6.10 -22.42 17.74
CA HIS A 904 -6.45 -22.04 16.37
C HIS A 904 -5.65 -22.83 15.31
N VAL A 905 -4.43 -23.25 15.66
CA VAL A 905 -3.57 -24.10 14.80
C VAL A 905 -4.17 -25.50 14.70
N GLU A 906 -4.48 -26.11 15.85
CA GLU A 906 -5.07 -27.45 15.92
C GLU A 906 -6.46 -27.48 15.28
N LEU A 907 -7.24 -26.41 15.39
CA LEU A 907 -8.50 -26.28 14.67
C LEU A 907 -8.27 -26.21 13.15
N ALA A 908 -7.35 -25.37 12.69
CA ALA A 908 -7.05 -25.24 11.26
C ALA A 908 -6.61 -26.60 10.67
N GLU A 909 -5.68 -27.30 11.33
CA GLU A 909 -5.28 -28.65 10.92
C GLU A 909 -6.46 -29.62 10.93
N ARG A 910 -7.30 -29.62 11.97
CA ARG A 910 -8.48 -30.51 12.00
C ARG A 910 -9.46 -30.20 10.88
N CYS A 911 -9.63 -28.94 10.50
CA CYS A 911 -10.45 -28.57 9.35
C CYS A 911 -9.85 -29.11 8.07
N VAL A 912 -8.53 -29.01 7.86
CA VAL A 912 -7.83 -29.69 6.75
C VAL A 912 -8.17 -31.18 6.77
N TRP A 913 -8.00 -31.86 7.91
CA TRP A 913 -8.26 -33.29 8.06
C TRP A 913 -9.72 -33.69 7.83
N PHE A 914 -10.69 -32.89 8.26
CA PHE A 914 -12.12 -33.19 8.08
C PHE A 914 -12.55 -33.09 6.61
N TYR A 915 -11.94 -32.16 5.85
CA TYR A 915 -12.06 -32.11 4.40
C TYR A 915 -11.31 -33.28 3.73
N TYR A 916 -10.09 -33.61 4.20
CA TYR A 916 -9.26 -34.72 3.69
C TYR A 916 -9.86 -36.13 3.90
N LEU A 917 -10.57 -36.37 5.01
CA LEU A 917 -11.23 -37.65 5.30
C LEU A 917 -12.50 -37.87 4.46
N ASN A 918 -13.00 -36.85 3.76
CA ASN A 918 -14.15 -36.95 2.86
C ASN A 918 -13.81 -36.68 1.38
N CYS A 919 -12.62 -36.18 1.02
CA CYS A 919 -12.06 -36.08 -0.34
C CYS A 919 -10.54 -35.82 -0.27
N GLU A 920 -9.75 -36.35 -1.20
CA GLU A 920 -8.33 -35.96 -1.36
C GLU A 920 -8.24 -34.47 -1.78
N PHE A 921 -7.46 -33.66 -1.04
CA PHE A 921 -6.99 -32.26 -1.28
C PHE A 921 -7.48 -31.09 -0.38
N THR A 922 -6.78 -29.95 -0.53
CA THR A 922 -6.05 -29.16 0.49
C THR A 922 -6.64 -27.78 0.83
N HIS A 923 -7.93 -27.61 1.10
CA HIS A 923 -8.46 -26.24 1.32
C HIS A 923 -9.00 -26.01 2.74
N SER A 924 -8.13 -25.43 3.57
CA SER A 924 -8.48 -24.76 4.83
C SER A 924 -7.79 -23.40 4.90
N THR A 925 -8.21 -22.58 5.88
CA THR A 925 -7.57 -21.36 6.40
C THR A 925 -6.11 -21.19 5.91
N ILE A 926 -5.93 -20.40 4.86
CA ILE A 926 -4.61 -20.13 4.26
C ILE A 926 -3.76 -19.38 5.29
N TRP A 927 -2.44 -19.54 5.23
CA TRP A 927 -1.47 -18.80 6.04
C TRP A 927 -1.82 -17.30 6.15
N SER A 928 -1.62 -16.72 7.34
CA SER A 928 -1.95 -15.33 7.71
C SER A 928 -3.44 -14.95 7.67
N SER A 929 -4.34 -15.92 7.47
CA SER A 929 -5.76 -15.68 7.66
C SER A 929 -6.17 -15.84 9.13
N SER A 930 -7.23 -15.11 9.47
CA SER A 930 -7.89 -15.13 10.78
C SER A 930 -8.72 -16.39 10.93
N CYS A 931 -8.43 -17.23 11.94
CA CYS A 931 -9.22 -18.43 12.22
C CYS A 931 -10.25 -18.16 13.33
N PRO A 932 -11.56 -18.09 13.03
CA PRO A 932 -12.60 -17.92 14.03
C PRO A 932 -12.88 -19.25 14.75
N ASN A 933 -12.93 -19.24 16.07
CA ASN A 933 -13.19 -20.43 16.88
C ASN A 933 -14.06 -20.14 18.12
N LEU A 934 -14.72 -21.21 18.59
CA LEU A 934 -15.43 -21.28 19.86
C LEU A 934 -14.82 -22.39 20.71
N TYR A 935 -14.98 -22.32 22.03
CA TYR A 935 -14.51 -23.34 22.96
C TYR A 935 -15.68 -24.14 23.52
N CYS A 936 -15.70 -25.44 23.23
CA CYS A 936 -16.69 -26.34 23.81
C CYS A 936 -16.26 -26.88 25.18
N ALA A 937 -17.22 -27.16 26.06
CA ALA A 937 -16.94 -27.88 27.29
C ALA A 937 -16.42 -29.29 26.98
N SER A 938 -15.27 -29.66 27.54
CA SER A 938 -14.73 -31.03 27.49
C SER A 938 -13.62 -31.21 28.55
N LEU A 939 -13.20 -32.47 28.78
CA LEU A 939 -12.07 -32.79 29.66
C LEU A 939 -10.70 -32.63 28.97
N ASN A 940 -10.69 -32.50 27.64
CA ASN A 940 -9.46 -32.34 26.86
C ASN A 940 -8.72 -31.03 27.22
N PRO A 941 -7.42 -30.90 26.94
CA PRO A 941 -6.72 -29.63 27.16
C PRO A 941 -7.30 -28.49 26.30
N TYR A 942 -7.15 -27.23 26.75
CA TYR A 942 -7.79 -26.03 26.14
C TYR A 942 -7.63 -25.93 24.61
N TRP A 943 -6.44 -26.24 24.10
CA TRP A 943 -6.15 -26.21 22.66
C TRP A 943 -6.95 -27.23 21.84
N ALA A 944 -7.35 -28.36 22.44
CA ALA A 944 -8.13 -29.39 21.76
C ALA A 944 -9.64 -29.07 21.73
N ARG A 945 -10.11 -28.13 22.57
CA ARG A 945 -11.54 -27.78 22.73
C ARG A 945 -12.08 -26.82 21.68
N ALA A 946 -11.22 -26.25 20.84
CA ALA A 946 -11.63 -25.32 19.80
C ALA A 946 -12.46 -26.03 18.71
N LYS A 947 -13.58 -25.43 18.32
CA LYS A 947 -14.44 -25.86 17.20
C LYS A 947 -14.81 -24.68 16.30
N LEU A 948 -15.12 -24.96 15.03
CA LEU A 948 -15.71 -24.00 14.10
C LEU A 948 -17.14 -23.66 14.52
N ARG A 949 -17.58 -22.42 14.26
CA ARG A 949 -18.95 -21.96 14.53
C ARG A 949 -20.02 -22.86 13.88
N VAL A 950 -19.73 -23.41 12.70
CA VAL A 950 -20.66 -24.27 11.93
C VAL A 950 -20.81 -25.68 12.55
N CYS A 951 -19.88 -26.09 13.42
CA CYS A 951 -19.90 -27.41 14.07
C CYS A 951 -20.55 -27.41 15.46
N CYS A 952 -21.04 -26.26 15.94
CA CYS A 952 -21.59 -26.07 17.28
C CYS A 952 -23.09 -25.82 17.24
#